data_AF-A0A412FVN8-F1
#
_entry.id   AF-A0A412FVN8-F1
#
_cell.length_a   1.000
_cell.length_b   1.000
_cell.length_c   1.000
_cell.angle_alpha   90.00
_cell.angle_beta   90.00
_cell.angle_gamma   90.00
#
_symmetry.space_group_name_H-M   'P 1'
#
loop_
_entity.id
_entity.type
_entity.pdbx_description
1 polymer ?
#
loop_
_entity_poly.entity_id
_entity_poly.type
_entity_poly.pdbx_seq_one_letter_code
_entity_poly.pdbx_strand_id
1 'polypeptide(L)'
;MKNWYRILILFLVSSSLLTFTAAAQQKNTDTERALVLKLAAYLKDSSYIKNTIRQIETEKKVETQITGYQKLHKQVQRMLLLQSELKWLNMEAIRLAYEDMKRIEGFDAVKYLPILTELEQQVKQGFGNIYSGDEAVLVNAEKAVANKRAILLANPLLNGDKILTVRYQLGNRDRRAMAPELGTQSNNWSNQESARRRGFNADIVELSNLRDEVQIRTIYKPDNTSSIADLKLHWDGDRAMFTQTMSDNRWNVFEVKLNNGDCKKLIDNPEPDLEFYDGTYLPDGRIIANSNIGYQGVPCVNGSDPVGNMVLYTPQSKNLRRLTFDQDANWNPVIMNNGRVMYTRWEYTDLTHYYTRIVMNMNPDGTEQKALYGSGSMFPNSTFDVQPLPGYASAFVGIISGHHGVARSGRLILFDPAKARKGAAGMLQEIPHRNRPIVEEVKDRLVDGVWPQFIKPSPLNDTYFLVAAKLDKNDLWGIYLVDKFDNVTCLHKMEGEGYISPIAVRKTVTPPAIPDRVKLDDKQATVFIQDIYEGEGLKGIPRGTVKSLRLHAYEYAYVQTQSDHNWHGIQSGWDIKRMLGTVPVEEDGSVIFKIPANTPVSIQPLDKDGVAVQWMRSWLTGQPGEIVSCVGCHEDQNQIVIPKRVIASQKAPHALTPPEGGPRSFTFDLEVQPILDRACIACHNGEGKAFDLRGGKKDNRGYGTSYLNLHPYVHRQGGEGDMVVLYPYEYHPNTSELVRLLKKGHYNVQLTDAEWRKIYNWIDYNAPDKGYFNANVLKSFPYQGYDQIERRKQLTDKYAGGAGVDWKKEIADYAAQLKNKGEIKPVMPKKVSPVKEKVLKVKGWPFAPDRVKEMLADEKETVKVLEIAPGVQMTFVRIPAGEFVMGSYHGEPDTYPTTKVKIDKAFWMGELEVTNQQYNTIFPQHDSRYVDQQWKDHVVPGYPANKPEQPVIRVSYNDAMEYCKILSQKTGLNITLPTEAQWEWACRGGSDEDFWFGNLNADFGKKDNLADVTTNKFAVSGVDPQPMSPESPWYKYYTFLPKAANVDDGSLVQVGGKKYEANPFGLYCMHGNVAEWTRSDYVPYPYKENPKKVSEYKVVRGGSYIERPKYSTAYSRKGFYPYQCVFNVGFRVIIED
;
A
#
# COMPACT_ATOMS: atom_id res chain seq x y z
N MET A 1 30.82 37.46 -16.23
CA MET A 1 31.41 36.18 -16.73
C MET A 1 32.89 35.93 -16.41
N LYS A 2 33.83 36.90 -16.46
CA LYS A 2 35.28 36.65 -16.27
C LYS A 2 35.74 36.22 -14.85
N ASN A 3 34.92 36.39 -13.80
CA ASN A 3 35.30 36.10 -12.40
C ASN A 3 34.67 34.84 -11.78
N TRP A 4 33.54 34.33 -12.30
CA TRP A 4 32.87 33.14 -11.75
C TRP A 4 33.67 31.85 -12.00
N TYR A 5 34.22 31.71 -13.21
CA TYR A 5 35.22 30.68 -13.52
C TYR A 5 36.46 30.81 -12.62
N ARG A 6 36.86 32.03 -12.28
CA ARG A 6 38.01 32.27 -11.39
C ARG A 6 37.76 31.80 -9.97
N ILE A 7 36.56 31.96 -9.40
CA ILE A 7 36.27 31.60 -8.00
C ILE A 7 36.14 30.08 -7.81
N LEU A 8 35.47 29.38 -8.72
CA LEU A 8 35.42 27.90 -8.71
C LEU A 8 36.83 27.32 -8.89
N ILE A 9 37.63 27.92 -9.79
CA ILE A 9 39.05 27.58 -9.96
C ILE A 9 39.85 27.96 -8.70
N LEU A 10 39.64 29.12 -8.07
CA LEU A 10 40.39 29.59 -6.89
C LEU A 10 40.12 28.75 -5.63
N PHE A 11 38.89 28.28 -5.42
CA PHE A 11 38.54 27.44 -4.28
C PHE A 11 39.06 26.00 -4.45
N LEU A 12 38.89 25.40 -5.63
CA LEU A 12 39.51 24.10 -5.97
C LEU A 12 41.04 24.19 -5.94
N VAL A 13 41.60 25.35 -6.27
CA VAL A 13 43.03 25.63 -6.17
C VAL A 13 43.49 25.75 -4.71
N SER A 14 42.66 26.14 -3.74
CA SER A 14 43.12 26.33 -2.34
C SER A 14 43.39 25.03 -1.58
N SER A 15 42.52 24.01 -1.66
CA SER A 15 42.76 22.70 -1.03
C SER A 15 43.81 21.89 -1.81
N SER A 16 43.83 22.04 -3.14
CA SER A 16 44.83 21.44 -4.00
C SER A 16 46.19 22.10 -3.76
N LEU A 17 46.27 23.43 -3.65
CA LEU A 17 47.51 24.16 -3.35
C LEU A 17 48.16 23.62 -2.09
N LEU A 18 47.41 23.36 -1.02
CA LEU A 18 47.93 22.76 0.22
C LEU A 18 48.60 21.39 -0.04
N THR A 19 48.00 20.52 -0.86
CA THR A 19 48.61 19.23 -1.27
C THR A 19 49.77 19.39 -2.25
N PHE A 20 49.67 20.29 -3.24
CA PHE A 20 50.73 20.58 -4.21
C PHE A 20 51.93 21.29 -3.54
N THR A 21 51.71 22.04 -2.44
CA THR A 21 52.77 22.64 -1.62
C THR A 21 53.46 21.62 -0.69
N ALA A 22 52.74 20.61 -0.21
CA ALA A 22 53.31 19.54 0.60
C ALA A 22 54.18 18.57 -0.23
N ALA A 23 53.81 18.29 -1.48
CA ALA A 23 54.59 17.46 -2.40
C ALA A 23 55.87 18.16 -2.90
N ALA A 24 55.84 19.50 -3.03
CA ALA A 24 57.03 20.30 -3.33
C ALA A 24 58.14 20.15 -2.26
N GLN A 25 57.79 19.79 -1.02
CA GLN A 25 58.75 19.45 0.04
C GLN A 25 59.31 18.01 -0.07
N GLN A 26 58.67 17.11 -0.83
CA GLN A 26 59.05 15.69 -0.97
C GLN A 26 59.74 15.34 -2.30
N LYS A 27 59.94 16.29 -3.21
CA LYS A 27 60.58 16.08 -4.55
C LYS A 27 59.95 14.96 -5.39
N ASN A 28 58.64 14.72 -5.31
CA ASN A 28 57.91 13.73 -6.12
C ASN A 28 56.58 14.31 -6.63
N THR A 29 56.09 13.83 -7.78
CA THR A 29 54.85 14.25 -8.46
C THR A 29 53.72 13.20 -8.44
N ASP A 30 53.91 12.09 -7.72
CA ASP A 30 52.95 10.98 -7.64
C ASP A 30 51.55 11.42 -7.17
N THR A 31 51.48 12.36 -6.21
CA THR A 31 50.22 12.86 -5.65
C THR A 31 49.41 13.65 -6.69
N GLU A 32 50.08 14.55 -7.40
CA GLU A 32 49.53 15.39 -8.45
C GLU A 32 49.04 14.57 -9.63
N ARG A 33 49.87 13.61 -10.04
CA ARG A 33 49.55 12.66 -11.10
C ARG A 33 48.31 11.84 -10.73
N ALA A 34 48.26 11.30 -9.52
CA ALA A 34 47.13 10.52 -9.03
C ALA A 34 45.84 11.35 -9.01
N LEU A 35 45.91 12.62 -8.62
CA LEU A 35 44.77 13.54 -8.60
C LEU A 35 44.19 13.77 -10.00
N VAL A 36 45.05 14.06 -11.00
CA VAL A 36 44.62 14.27 -12.39
C VAL A 36 44.04 12.98 -12.98
N LEU A 37 44.70 11.83 -12.77
CA LEU A 37 44.19 10.53 -13.25
C LEU A 37 42.83 10.19 -12.63
N LYS A 38 42.66 10.46 -11.34
CA LYS A 38 41.40 10.25 -10.62
C LYS A 38 40.27 11.08 -11.22
N LEU A 39 40.51 12.35 -11.55
CA LEU A 39 39.51 13.19 -12.20
C LEU A 39 39.26 12.78 -13.65
N ALA A 40 40.32 12.47 -14.40
CA ALA A 40 40.23 12.07 -15.79
C ALA A 40 39.42 10.79 -15.99
N ALA A 41 39.40 9.89 -14.99
CA ALA A 41 38.57 8.68 -14.99
C ALA A 41 37.06 8.96 -15.05
N TYR A 42 36.61 10.19 -14.75
CA TYR A 42 35.21 10.60 -14.87
C TYR A 42 34.86 11.25 -16.21
N LEU A 43 35.84 11.52 -17.08
CA LEU A 43 35.58 12.00 -18.44
C LEU A 43 35.13 10.85 -19.33
N LYS A 44 34.17 11.10 -20.24
CA LYS A 44 33.77 10.14 -21.26
C LYS A 44 34.93 9.76 -22.17
N ASP A 45 35.82 10.71 -22.45
CA ASP A 45 37.10 10.46 -23.12
C ASP A 45 38.24 11.12 -22.34
N SER A 46 39.16 10.29 -21.88
CA SER A 46 40.35 10.67 -21.12
C SER A 46 41.65 10.64 -21.95
N SER A 47 41.55 10.35 -23.25
CA SER A 47 42.71 10.04 -24.10
C SER A 47 43.70 11.20 -24.20
N TYR A 48 43.19 12.42 -24.41
CA TYR A 48 44.01 13.64 -24.38
C TYR A 48 44.74 13.78 -23.05
N ILE A 49 44.03 13.63 -21.92
CA ILE A 49 44.60 13.78 -20.58
C ILE A 49 45.70 12.75 -20.33
N LYS A 50 45.47 11.47 -20.68
CA LYS A 50 46.47 10.41 -20.55
C LYS A 50 47.71 10.70 -21.40
N ASN A 51 47.54 11.24 -22.60
CA ASN A 51 48.65 11.63 -23.46
C ASN A 51 49.41 12.84 -22.90
N THR A 52 48.72 13.86 -22.36
CA THR A 52 49.35 15.01 -21.72
C THR A 52 50.10 14.61 -20.45
N ILE A 53 49.59 13.65 -19.67
CA ILE A 53 50.32 13.08 -18.53
C ILE A 53 51.64 12.44 -19.00
N ARG A 54 51.61 11.61 -20.05
CA ARG A 54 52.84 11.02 -20.61
C ARG A 54 53.84 12.09 -21.05
N GLN A 55 53.37 13.20 -21.61
CA GLN A 55 54.23 14.33 -21.98
C GLN A 55 54.85 15.00 -20.74
N ILE A 56 54.05 15.26 -19.71
CA ILE A 56 54.51 15.82 -18.44
C ILE A 56 55.58 14.91 -17.81
N GLU A 57 55.40 13.58 -17.84
CA GLU A 57 56.36 12.60 -17.31
C GLU A 57 57.73 12.64 -18.01
N THR A 58 57.83 13.16 -19.25
CA THR A 58 59.12 13.33 -19.96
C THR A 58 59.93 14.55 -19.51
N GLU A 59 59.33 15.47 -18.74
CA GLU A 59 60.00 16.67 -18.25
C GLU A 59 61.04 16.35 -17.17
N LYS A 60 62.24 16.93 -17.27
CA LYS A 60 63.35 16.61 -16.34
C LYS A 60 63.26 17.29 -14.98
N LYS A 61 62.50 18.39 -14.88
CA LYS A 61 62.37 19.19 -13.65
C LYS A 61 61.06 18.89 -12.94
N VAL A 62 61.14 18.50 -11.67
CA VAL A 62 59.97 18.20 -10.82
C VAL A 62 59.04 19.41 -10.73
N GLU A 63 59.56 20.63 -10.64
CA GLU A 63 58.74 21.85 -10.57
C GLU A 63 57.93 22.09 -11.86
N THR A 64 58.52 21.77 -13.02
CA THR A 64 57.83 21.84 -14.32
C THR A 64 56.72 20.79 -14.41
N GLN A 65 56.99 19.58 -13.90
CA GLN A 65 55.98 18.52 -13.83
C GLN A 65 54.79 18.90 -12.94
N ILE A 66 55.05 19.41 -11.73
CA ILE A 66 54.05 19.91 -10.79
C ILE A 66 53.18 20.98 -11.47
N THR A 67 53.80 21.97 -12.11
CA THR A 67 53.08 23.04 -12.83
C THR A 67 52.25 22.48 -13.99
N GLY A 68 52.77 21.50 -14.72
CA GLY A 68 52.06 20.78 -15.78
C GLY A 68 50.81 20.08 -15.26
N TYR A 69 50.93 19.31 -14.17
CA TYR A 69 49.79 18.66 -13.53
C TYR A 69 48.77 19.65 -12.98
N GLN A 70 49.19 20.80 -12.42
CA GLN A 70 48.26 21.85 -11.97
C GLN A 70 47.43 22.42 -13.12
N LYS A 71 48.05 22.70 -14.27
CA LYS A 71 47.34 23.18 -15.47
C LYS A 71 46.39 22.12 -15.99
N LEU A 72 46.86 20.89 -16.12
CA LEU A 72 46.05 19.77 -16.60
C LEU A 72 44.88 19.47 -15.67
N HIS A 73 45.09 19.54 -14.35
CA HIS A 73 44.04 19.42 -13.34
C HIS A 73 42.91 20.44 -13.56
N LYS A 74 43.24 21.73 -13.73
CA LYS A 74 42.24 22.78 -14.02
C LYS A 74 41.49 22.50 -15.31
N GLN A 75 42.18 22.02 -16.35
CA GLN A 75 41.57 21.70 -17.63
C GLN A 75 40.61 20.51 -17.53
N VAL A 76 40.99 19.44 -16.84
CA VAL A 76 40.12 18.29 -16.54
C VAL A 76 38.87 18.74 -15.78
N GLN A 77 39.01 19.63 -14.79
CA GLN A 77 37.87 20.17 -14.05
C GLN A 77 36.90 20.96 -14.95
N ARG A 78 37.42 21.79 -15.86
CA ARG A 78 36.60 22.49 -16.86
C ARG A 78 35.86 21.50 -17.77
N MET A 79 36.56 20.49 -18.27
CA MET A 79 35.97 19.44 -19.12
C MET A 79 34.87 18.66 -18.40
N LEU A 80 35.09 18.30 -17.13
CA LEU A 80 34.09 17.60 -16.31
C LEU A 80 32.85 18.45 -16.04
N LEU A 81 33.04 19.73 -15.73
CA LEU A 81 31.93 20.67 -15.54
C LEU A 81 31.11 20.81 -16.82
N LEU A 82 31.76 21.02 -17.97
CA LEU A 82 31.10 21.13 -19.27
C LEU A 82 30.39 19.82 -19.66
N GLN A 83 31.04 18.68 -19.46
CA GLN A 83 30.43 17.37 -19.69
C GLN A 83 29.12 17.22 -18.89
N SER A 84 29.11 17.69 -17.63
CA SER A 84 27.92 17.65 -16.78
C SER A 84 26.83 18.62 -17.24
N GLU A 85 27.16 19.89 -17.50
CA GLU A 85 26.19 20.91 -17.92
C GLU A 85 25.61 20.64 -19.31
N LEU A 86 26.45 20.22 -20.27
CA LEU A 86 26.02 19.89 -21.63
C LEU A 86 25.12 18.66 -21.69
N LYS A 87 25.20 17.74 -20.71
CA LYS A 87 24.25 16.62 -20.59
C LYS A 87 22.80 17.11 -20.44
N TRP A 88 22.62 18.30 -19.86
CA TRP A 88 21.32 18.94 -19.65
C TRP A 88 20.99 19.98 -20.71
N LEU A 89 21.74 20.06 -21.81
CA LEU A 89 21.44 20.94 -22.92
C LEU A 89 20.51 20.23 -23.90
N ASN A 90 19.22 20.55 -23.83
CA ASN A 90 18.20 20.07 -24.77
C ASN A 90 17.65 21.27 -25.56
N MET A 91 18.04 21.40 -26.83
CA MET A 91 17.67 22.54 -27.65
C MET A 91 16.14 22.64 -27.88
N GLU A 92 15.45 21.49 -27.99
CA GLU A 92 14.00 21.47 -28.15
C GLU A 92 13.31 22.00 -26.89
N ALA A 93 13.74 21.52 -25.71
CA ALA A 93 13.25 21.98 -24.41
C ALA A 93 13.46 23.48 -24.21
N ILE A 94 14.64 23.99 -24.58
CA ILE A 94 14.98 25.43 -24.47
C ILE A 94 14.08 26.25 -25.38
N ARG A 95 13.82 25.78 -26.62
CA ARG A 95 12.93 26.48 -27.55
C ARG A 95 11.49 26.52 -27.04
N LEU A 96 10.99 25.40 -26.49
CA LEU A 96 9.66 25.34 -25.88
C LEU A 96 9.55 26.32 -24.70
N ALA A 97 10.55 26.35 -23.82
CA ALA A 97 10.58 27.31 -22.73
C ALA A 97 10.65 28.76 -23.21
N TYR A 98 11.44 29.07 -24.25
CA TYR A 98 11.50 30.41 -24.85
C TYR A 98 10.14 30.84 -25.43
N GLU A 99 9.45 29.95 -26.15
CA GLU A 99 8.13 30.20 -26.71
C GLU A 99 7.03 30.33 -25.64
N ASP A 100 7.14 29.60 -24.53
CA ASP A 100 6.26 29.77 -23.37
C ASP A 100 6.52 31.11 -22.67
N MET A 101 7.79 31.43 -22.38
CA MET A 101 8.18 32.70 -21.73
C MET A 101 7.77 33.93 -22.55
N LYS A 102 7.72 33.85 -23.89
CA LYS A 102 7.18 34.92 -24.76
C LYS A 102 5.74 35.33 -24.41
N ARG A 103 4.97 34.44 -23.77
CA ARG A 103 3.59 34.68 -23.35
C ARG A 103 3.49 35.21 -21.93
N ILE A 104 4.60 35.22 -21.19
CA ILE A 104 4.69 35.72 -19.82
C ILE A 104 5.06 37.21 -19.87
N GLU A 105 4.27 38.04 -19.19
CA GLU A 105 4.52 39.47 -19.08
C GLU A 105 5.93 39.74 -18.50
N GLY A 106 6.68 40.64 -19.14
CA GLY A 106 8.04 41.02 -18.73
C GLY A 106 9.18 40.24 -19.37
N PHE A 107 8.92 39.30 -20.28
CA PHE A 107 9.96 38.61 -21.05
C PHE A 107 10.39 39.42 -22.29
N ASP A 108 11.70 39.72 -22.42
CA ASP A 108 12.26 40.45 -23.57
C ASP A 108 12.65 39.49 -24.71
N ALA A 109 11.66 39.06 -25.48
CA ALA A 109 11.87 38.12 -26.59
C ALA A 109 12.91 38.61 -27.61
N VAL A 110 12.93 39.91 -27.91
CA VAL A 110 13.82 40.53 -28.91
C VAL A 110 15.27 40.44 -28.44
N LYS A 111 15.55 40.70 -27.17
CA LYS A 111 16.89 40.59 -26.59
C LYS A 111 17.43 39.16 -26.59
N TYR A 112 16.58 38.16 -26.31
CA TYR A 112 17.03 36.77 -26.16
C TYR A 112 16.99 35.97 -27.47
N LEU A 113 16.32 36.45 -28.52
CA LEU A 113 16.28 35.76 -29.83
C LEU A 113 17.67 35.58 -30.46
N PRO A 114 18.56 36.60 -30.52
CA PRO A 114 19.91 36.41 -31.06
C PRO A 114 20.73 35.39 -30.26
N ILE A 115 20.55 35.35 -28.94
CA ILE A 115 21.23 34.40 -28.04
C ILE A 115 20.74 32.97 -28.31
N LEU A 116 19.43 32.81 -28.53
CA LEU A 116 18.83 31.53 -28.92
C LEU A 116 19.38 31.06 -30.28
N THR A 117 19.41 31.94 -31.28
CA THR A 117 19.94 31.63 -32.61
C THR A 117 21.42 31.23 -32.56
N GLU A 118 22.23 31.93 -31.75
CA GLU A 118 23.62 31.56 -31.52
C GLU A 118 23.73 30.17 -30.88
N LEU A 119 22.97 29.91 -29.81
CA LEU A 119 22.95 28.61 -29.16
C LEU A 119 22.59 27.48 -30.12
N GLU A 120 21.60 27.68 -30.99
CA GLU A 120 21.23 26.70 -32.02
C GLU A 120 22.37 26.41 -32.99
N GLN A 121 23.16 27.42 -33.38
CA GLN A 121 24.34 27.23 -34.21
C GLN A 121 25.43 26.45 -33.47
N GLN A 122 25.67 26.76 -32.19
CA GLN A 122 26.65 26.05 -31.36
C GLN A 122 26.27 24.57 -31.18
N VAL A 123 24.99 24.28 -30.94
CA VAL A 123 24.48 22.91 -30.85
C VAL A 123 24.65 22.16 -32.16
N LYS A 124 24.42 22.81 -33.32
CA LYS A 124 24.66 22.21 -34.65
C LYS A 124 26.14 21.88 -34.89
N GLN A 125 27.07 22.68 -34.37
CA GLN A 125 28.51 22.40 -34.45
C GLN A 125 28.90 21.17 -33.61
N GLY A 126 28.16 20.90 -32.54
CA GLY A 126 28.37 19.76 -31.66
C GLY A 126 29.47 19.98 -30.62
N PHE A 127 29.40 19.20 -29.53
CA PHE A 127 30.31 19.31 -28.38
C PHE A 127 31.11 18.01 -28.13
N GLY A 128 31.18 17.09 -29.09
CA GLY A 128 31.90 15.82 -28.94
C GLY A 128 33.39 16.00 -28.68
N ASN A 129 33.97 17.11 -29.14
CA ASN A 129 35.40 17.37 -29.09
C ASN A 129 35.85 18.12 -27.83
N ILE A 130 35.00 18.31 -26.80
CA ILE A 130 35.42 18.99 -25.56
C ILE A 130 36.57 18.28 -24.83
N TYR A 131 36.85 17.03 -25.18
CA TYR A 131 37.95 16.23 -24.62
C TYR A 131 39.26 16.38 -25.39
N SER A 132 39.32 17.14 -26.49
CA SER A 132 40.48 17.23 -27.38
C SER A 132 41.65 18.06 -26.81
N GLY A 133 41.39 18.82 -25.75
CA GLY A 133 42.34 19.81 -25.22
C GLY A 133 42.34 21.16 -25.96
N ASP A 134 41.50 21.31 -26.99
CA ASP A 134 41.36 22.56 -27.75
C ASP A 134 40.60 23.62 -26.94
N GLU A 135 41.29 24.72 -26.65
CA GLU A 135 40.73 25.83 -25.88
C GLU A 135 39.55 26.51 -26.60
N ALA A 136 39.55 26.60 -27.93
CA ALA A 136 38.45 27.19 -28.68
C ALA A 136 37.17 26.35 -28.57
N VAL A 137 37.31 25.02 -28.56
CA VAL A 137 36.19 24.09 -28.34
C VAL A 137 35.63 24.23 -26.93
N LEU A 138 36.50 24.30 -25.92
CA LEU A 138 36.09 24.54 -24.53
C LEU A 138 35.35 25.86 -24.40
N VAL A 139 35.91 26.97 -24.90
CA VAL A 139 35.27 28.30 -24.84
C VAL A 139 33.92 28.32 -25.55
N ASN A 140 33.80 27.65 -26.71
CA ASN A 140 32.52 27.56 -27.41
C ASN A 140 31.46 26.79 -26.59
N ALA A 141 31.85 25.68 -25.97
CA ALA A 141 30.99 24.91 -25.08
C ALA A 141 30.57 25.69 -23.82
N GLU A 142 31.52 26.43 -23.21
CA GLU A 142 31.25 27.33 -22.08
C GLU A 142 30.24 28.41 -22.47
N LYS A 143 30.40 28.98 -23.67
CA LYS A 143 29.47 29.98 -24.22
C LYS A 143 28.08 29.38 -24.47
N ALA A 144 27.99 28.15 -24.98
CA ALA A 144 26.70 27.48 -25.18
C ALA A 144 25.96 27.24 -23.85
N VAL A 145 26.66 26.78 -22.81
CA VAL A 145 26.09 26.64 -21.46
C VAL A 145 25.65 28.00 -20.90
N ALA A 146 26.46 29.05 -21.09
CA ALA A 146 26.10 30.41 -20.69
C ALA A 146 24.88 30.94 -21.44
N ASN A 147 24.77 30.69 -22.75
CA ASN A 147 23.63 31.09 -23.57
C ASN A 147 22.34 30.37 -23.12
N LYS A 148 22.40 29.05 -22.88
CA LYS A 148 21.28 28.30 -22.26
C LYS A 148 20.85 28.96 -20.94
N ARG A 149 21.80 29.22 -20.03
CA ARG A 149 21.52 29.84 -18.73
C ARG A 149 20.89 31.22 -18.91
N ALA A 150 21.43 32.06 -19.81
CA ALA A 150 20.93 33.40 -20.06
C ALA A 150 19.47 33.39 -20.55
N ILE A 151 19.11 32.46 -21.44
CA ILE A 151 17.74 32.31 -21.95
C ILE A 151 16.80 31.81 -20.85
N LEU A 152 17.14 30.72 -20.16
CA LEU A 152 16.24 30.10 -19.19
C LEU A 152 16.08 30.92 -17.91
N LEU A 153 17.13 31.61 -17.46
CA LEU A 153 17.05 32.49 -16.28
C LEU A 153 16.46 33.88 -16.61
N ALA A 154 16.22 34.19 -17.88
CA ALA A 154 15.43 35.35 -18.28
C ALA A 154 13.93 35.18 -17.97
N ASN A 155 13.53 34.03 -17.41
CA ASN A 155 12.16 33.79 -16.97
C ASN A 155 11.65 34.92 -16.06
N PRO A 156 10.54 35.61 -16.43
CA PRO A 156 10.01 36.72 -15.65
C PRO A 156 9.57 36.34 -14.24
N LEU A 157 9.25 35.06 -14.01
CA LEU A 157 8.89 34.55 -12.67
C LEU A 157 10.06 34.62 -11.67
N LEU A 158 11.28 34.85 -12.14
CA LEU A 158 12.48 35.12 -11.34
C LEU A 158 12.84 36.62 -11.23
N ASN A 159 12.00 37.55 -11.69
CA ASN A 159 12.32 38.99 -11.69
C ASN A 159 12.41 39.63 -10.30
N GLY A 160 11.88 38.99 -9.25
CA GLY A 160 12.17 39.39 -7.86
C GLY A 160 13.63 39.12 -7.46
N ASP A 161 14.33 38.28 -8.24
CA ASP A 161 15.76 37.93 -8.16
C ASP A 161 16.26 37.58 -6.76
N LYS A 162 15.37 36.99 -5.96
CA LYS A 162 15.63 36.59 -4.58
C LYS A 162 15.04 35.21 -4.31
N ILE A 163 15.86 34.30 -3.82
CA ILE A 163 15.46 32.95 -3.38
C ILE A 163 15.84 32.79 -1.92
N LEU A 164 14.87 32.37 -1.10
CA LEU A 164 15.11 31.90 0.25
C LEU A 164 15.43 30.41 0.20
N THR A 165 16.43 29.96 0.95
CA THR A 165 16.81 28.54 1.04
C THR A 165 17.51 28.28 2.37
N VAL A 166 17.64 27.01 2.75
CA VAL A 166 18.48 26.60 3.86
C VAL A 166 19.80 26.09 3.30
N ARG A 167 20.91 26.64 3.80
CA ARG A 167 22.26 26.21 3.46
C ARG A 167 22.81 25.34 4.59
N TYR A 168 23.42 24.22 4.23
CA TYR A 168 24.14 23.31 5.12
C TYR A 168 25.62 23.29 4.77
N GLN A 169 26.48 23.51 5.76
CA GLN A 169 27.94 23.46 5.61
C GLN A 169 28.42 22.03 5.87
N LEU A 170 28.64 21.28 4.79
CA LEU A 170 28.90 19.84 4.78
C LEU A 170 30.40 19.51 4.80
N GLY A 171 31.25 20.44 4.38
CA GLY A 171 32.69 20.22 4.22
C GLY A 171 32.97 19.10 3.21
N ASN A 172 33.94 18.24 3.49
CA ASN A 172 34.37 17.15 2.59
C ASN A 172 33.34 16.00 2.39
N ARG A 173 32.16 16.11 3.01
CA ARG A 173 31.06 15.13 2.89
C ARG A 173 30.03 15.52 1.82
N ASP A 174 30.06 16.76 1.34
CA ASP A 174 29.16 17.34 0.34
C ASP A 174 28.76 16.40 -0.81
N ARG A 175 29.73 15.76 -1.47
CA ARG A 175 29.49 14.87 -2.62
C ARG A 175 28.90 13.52 -2.25
N ARG A 176 29.01 13.09 -0.98
CA ARG A 176 28.43 11.83 -0.46
C ARG A 176 27.14 12.06 0.32
N ALA A 177 26.84 13.31 0.67
CA ALA A 177 25.65 13.69 1.40
C ALA A 177 24.37 13.39 0.58
N MET A 178 23.39 12.82 1.27
CA MET A 178 22.01 12.67 0.80
C MET A 178 21.08 13.51 1.69
N ALA A 179 19.78 13.51 1.41
CA ALA A 179 18.79 14.37 2.07
C ALA A 179 18.89 14.42 3.62
N PRO A 180 19.17 13.32 4.36
CA PRO A 180 19.28 13.39 5.82
C PRO A 180 20.41 14.29 6.35
N GLU A 181 21.49 14.48 5.59
CA GLU A 181 22.55 15.43 5.96
C GLU A 181 22.14 16.89 5.72
N LEU A 182 21.04 17.11 4.99
CA LEU A 182 20.34 18.39 4.83
C LEU A 182 19.16 18.51 5.79
N GLY A 183 19.17 17.77 6.90
CA GLY A 183 18.23 17.99 7.99
C GLY A 183 16.89 17.26 7.92
N THR A 184 16.70 16.41 6.90
CA THR A 184 15.51 15.56 6.77
C THR A 184 15.61 14.29 7.62
N GLN A 185 14.52 13.52 7.70
CA GLN A 185 14.51 12.22 8.35
C GLN A 185 15.42 11.21 7.64
N SER A 186 15.96 10.25 8.39
CA SER A 186 16.90 9.23 7.89
C SER A 186 16.23 8.08 7.12
N ASN A 187 14.89 8.05 7.06
CA ASN A 187 14.11 7.03 6.37
C ASN A 187 12.75 7.60 5.90
N ASN A 188 11.96 6.78 5.19
CA ASN A 188 10.70 7.18 4.54
C ASN A 188 9.43 6.81 5.34
N TRP A 189 9.57 6.37 6.60
CA TRP A 189 8.45 6.00 7.47
C TRP A 189 8.39 6.78 8.80
N SER A 190 9.45 7.52 9.13
CA SER A 190 9.52 8.31 10.36
C SER A 190 9.00 9.75 10.22
N ASN A 191 8.99 10.49 11.32
CA ASN A 191 8.71 11.93 11.35
C ASN A 191 9.94 12.72 11.85
N GLN A 192 9.80 14.03 12.06
CA GLN A 192 10.91 14.89 12.49
C GLN A 192 11.54 14.51 13.84
N GLU A 193 10.81 13.84 14.74
CA GLU A 193 11.34 13.34 16.02
C GLU A 193 12.48 12.33 15.86
N SER A 194 12.43 11.54 14.78
CA SER A 194 13.45 10.56 14.43
C SER A 194 14.61 11.17 13.66
N ALA A 195 14.52 12.45 13.28
CA ALA A 195 15.62 13.16 12.65
C ALA A 195 16.71 13.53 13.67
N ARG A 196 17.95 13.68 13.20
CA ARG A 196 19.06 14.15 14.04
C ARG A 196 18.72 15.55 14.59
N ARG A 197 18.85 15.73 15.92
CA ARG A 197 18.42 16.95 16.64
C ARG A 197 19.47 18.08 16.69
N ARG A 198 20.76 17.76 16.50
CA ARG A 198 21.92 18.67 16.60
C ARG A 198 23.04 18.27 15.64
N GLY A 199 24.13 19.04 15.62
CA GLY A 199 25.32 18.73 14.83
C GLY A 199 25.20 19.17 13.37
N PHE A 200 24.29 20.10 13.09
CA PHE A 200 24.19 20.77 11.80
C PHE A 200 24.82 22.15 11.89
N ASN A 201 25.49 22.54 10.81
CA ASN A 201 25.93 23.90 10.59
C ASN A 201 25.08 24.46 9.45
N ALA A 202 23.89 24.92 9.81
CA ALA A 202 22.86 25.34 8.88
C ALA A 202 22.43 26.79 9.13
N ASP A 203 22.10 27.52 8.07
CA ASP A 203 21.52 28.85 8.13
C ASP A 203 20.47 29.07 7.04
N ILE A 204 19.46 29.89 7.35
CA ILE A 204 18.51 30.41 6.36
C ILE A 204 19.23 31.54 5.62
N VAL A 205 19.32 31.43 4.30
CA VAL A 205 20.00 32.41 3.45
C VAL A 205 19.09 32.92 2.33
N GLU A 206 19.29 34.18 1.97
CA GLU A 206 18.76 34.79 0.75
C GLU A 206 19.85 34.72 -0.32
N LEU A 207 19.52 34.12 -1.46
CA LEU A 207 20.30 34.17 -2.70
C LEU A 207 19.74 35.30 -3.57
N SER A 208 20.59 36.19 -4.05
CA SER A 208 20.20 37.25 -4.99
C SER A 208 21.17 37.36 -6.16
N ASN A 209 20.86 38.18 -7.18
CA ASN A 209 21.70 38.32 -8.37
C ASN A 209 21.85 37.01 -9.15
N LEU A 210 20.75 36.28 -9.35
CA LEU A 210 20.72 34.88 -9.82
C LEU A 210 21.24 34.72 -11.27
N ARG A 211 21.19 35.80 -12.04
CA ARG A 211 21.59 35.85 -13.45
C ARG A 211 23.07 36.12 -13.66
N ASP A 212 23.74 36.66 -12.63
CA ASP A 212 25.16 36.97 -12.62
C ASP A 212 25.85 36.22 -11.45
N GLU A 213 26.66 36.92 -10.66
CA GLU A 213 27.31 36.37 -9.49
C GLU A 213 26.36 36.38 -8.30
N VAL A 214 25.85 35.19 -7.96
CA VAL A 214 24.92 34.98 -6.84
C VAL A 214 25.51 35.56 -5.55
N GLN A 215 24.78 36.48 -4.93
CA GLN A 215 25.10 37.04 -3.62
C GLN A 215 24.33 36.28 -2.55
N ILE A 216 24.99 36.00 -1.43
CA ILE A 216 24.44 35.24 -0.31
C ILE A 216 24.36 36.13 0.91
N ARG A 217 23.17 36.26 1.50
CA ARG A 217 22.93 36.97 2.75
C ARG A 217 22.34 36.00 3.77
N THR A 218 23.04 35.78 4.89
CA THR A 218 22.49 35.01 6.01
C THR A 218 21.38 35.82 6.68
N ILE A 219 20.19 35.22 6.79
CA ILE A 219 19.02 35.80 7.44
C ILE A 219 18.95 35.35 8.90
N TYR A 220 19.16 34.06 9.15
CA TYR A 220 19.09 33.49 10.48
C TYR A 220 19.93 32.22 10.61
N LYS A 221 20.55 32.05 11.77
CA LYS A 221 21.36 30.88 12.13
C LYS A 221 21.03 30.45 13.57
N PRO A 222 20.65 29.18 13.81
CA PRO A 222 20.42 28.67 15.16
C PRO A 222 21.70 28.66 16.01
N ASP A 223 21.58 29.02 17.28
CA ASP A 223 22.70 29.04 18.23
C ASP A 223 23.11 27.63 18.73
N ASN A 224 22.23 26.64 18.58
CA ASN A 224 22.37 25.30 19.18
C ASN A 224 22.72 24.18 18.18
N THR A 225 23.24 24.52 16.99
CA THR A 225 23.54 23.56 15.89
C THR A 225 22.35 22.71 15.45
N SER A 226 21.13 23.20 15.68
CA SER A 226 19.91 22.53 15.23
C SER A 226 19.84 22.45 13.71
N SER A 227 19.09 21.46 13.22
CA SER A 227 18.65 21.46 11.83
C SER A 227 17.58 22.54 11.63
N ILE A 228 17.48 23.05 10.40
CA ILE A 228 16.41 23.93 9.95
C ILE A 228 15.59 23.17 8.91
N ALA A 229 14.44 22.62 9.33
CA ALA A 229 13.55 21.84 8.47
C ALA A 229 12.29 22.63 8.09
N ASP A 230 11.53 22.13 7.11
CA ASP A 230 10.16 22.56 6.79
C ASP A 230 9.99 24.07 6.54
N LEU A 231 10.94 24.69 5.84
CA LEU A 231 10.90 26.11 5.51
C LEU A 231 9.68 26.45 4.63
N LYS A 232 8.86 27.42 5.04
CA LYS A 232 7.69 27.93 4.28
C LYS A 232 7.62 29.45 4.34
N LEU A 233 7.52 30.11 3.18
CA LEU A 233 7.37 31.56 3.09
C LEU A 233 5.90 31.94 3.33
N HIS A 234 5.65 32.97 4.14
CA HIS A 234 4.32 33.53 4.30
C HIS A 234 3.89 34.30 3.03
N TRP A 235 2.59 34.39 2.75
CA TRP A 235 2.09 35.00 1.50
C TRP A 235 2.43 36.49 1.34
N ASP A 236 2.75 37.20 2.44
CA ASP A 236 3.23 38.59 2.36
C ASP A 236 4.62 38.72 1.72
N GLY A 237 5.43 37.66 1.75
CA GLY A 237 6.79 37.64 1.23
C GLY A 237 7.86 38.15 2.21
N ASP A 238 7.49 38.53 3.44
CA ASP A 238 8.37 39.24 4.38
C ASP A 238 8.88 38.37 5.54
N ARG A 239 8.30 37.18 5.72
CA ARG A 239 8.61 36.27 6.83
C ARG A 239 8.45 34.81 6.45
N ALA A 240 9.22 33.93 7.11
CA ALA A 240 9.23 32.50 6.83
C ALA A 240 9.11 31.66 8.11
N MET A 241 8.32 30.59 8.04
CA MET A 241 8.18 29.57 9.07
C MET A 241 9.19 28.45 8.84
N PHE A 242 9.67 27.82 9.91
CA PHE A 242 10.53 26.64 9.84
C PHE A 242 10.48 25.86 11.16
N THR A 243 10.98 24.63 11.13
CA THR A 243 11.14 23.76 12.30
C THR A 243 12.60 23.78 12.77
N GLN A 244 12.83 23.96 14.08
CA GLN A 244 14.13 23.74 14.72
C GLN A 244 13.94 23.22 16.16
N THR A 245 15.02 22.78 16.79
CA THR A 245 15.03 22.40 18.21
C THR A 245 15.19 23.62 19.12
N MET A 246 14.47 23.59 20.25
CA MET A 246 14.65 24.51 21.36
C MET A 246 15.95 24.20 22.14
N SER A 247 16.28 25.02 23.14
CA SER A 247 17.47 24.85 23.98
C SER A 247 17.51 23.50 24.72
N ASP A 248 16.33 22.94 25.04
CA ASP A 248 16.14 21.65 25.70
C ASP A 248 16.03 20.46 24.73
N ASN A 249 16.32 20.68 23.44
CA ASN A 249 16.24 19.70 22.34
C ASN A 249 14.87 19.33 21.81
N ARG A 250 13.78 19.85 22.36
CA ARG A 250 12.46 19.56 21.80
C ARG A 250 12.22 20.31 20.49
N TRP A 251 11.56 19.66 19.53
CA TRP A 251 11.18 20.33 18.27
C TRP A 251 10.08 21.37 18.51
N ASN A 252 10.20 22.52 17.86
CA ASN A 252 9.14 23.52 17.78
C ASN A 252 9.18 24.23 16.42
N VAL A 253 8.11 24.96 16.12
CA VAL A 253 7.95 25.78 14.92
C VAL A 253 8.29 27.23 15.25
N PHE A 254 9.05 27.87 14.36
CA PHE A 254 9.57 29.24 14.49
C PHE A 254 9.22 30.08 13.26
N GLU A 255 9.25 31.39 13.42
CA GLU A 255 9.11 32.38 12.34
C GLU A 255 10.31 33.33 12.37
N VAL A 256 10.87 33.60 11.20
CA VAL A 256 11.92 34.61 11.00
C VAL A 256 11.45 35.71 10.05
N LYS A 257 11.75 36.97 10.36
CA LYS A 257 11.57 38.10 9.44
C LYS A 257 12.76 38.24 8.50
N LEU A 258 12.51 38.44 7.20
CA LEU A 258 13.55 38.47 6.17
C LEU A 258 14.34 39.80 6.11
N ASN A 259 13.81 40.86 6.69
CA ASN A 259 14.45 42.18 6.66
C ASN A 259 15.56 42.33 7.71
N ASN A 260 15.34 41.82 8.93
CA ASN A 260 16.24 42.01 10.07
C ASN A 260 16.69 40.72 10.76
N GLY A 261 16.15 39.55 10.37
CA GLY A 261 16.52 38.27 10.96
C GLY A 261 15.89 37.98 12.32
N ASP A 262 14.93 38.80 12.79
CA ASP A 262 14.22 38.57 14.04
C ASP A 262 13.52 37.21 13.99
N CYS A 263 13.90 36.31 14.90
CA CYS A 263 13.33 34.97 15.01
C CYS A 263 12.54 34.82 16.32
N LYS A 264 11.37 34.19 16.24
CA LYS A 264 10.53 33.86 17.41
C LYS A 264 9.93 32.47 17.32
N LYS A 265 9.72 31.86 18.48
CA LYS A 265 8.92 30.63 18.64
C LYS A 265 7.44 30.93 18.32
N LEU A 266 6.78 30.06 17.56
CA LEU A 266 5.37 30.25 17.19
C LEU A 266 4.39 29.52 18.12
N ILE A 267 4.71 28.31 18.56
CA ILE A 267 3.83 27.51 19.41
C ILE A 267 4.33 27.56 20.85
N ASP A 268 3.49 28.11 21.72
CA ASP A 268 3.73 28.17 23.16
C ASP A 268 2.75 27.24 23.87
N ASN A 269 3.25 26.13 24.40
CA ASN A 269 2.45 25.05 24.94
C ASN A 269 2.96 24.64 26.34
N PRO A 270 2.07 24.49 27.35
CA PRO A 270 2.47 24.13 28.70
C PRO A 270 2.86 22.66 28.88
N GLU A 271 2.53 21.77 27.93
CA GLU A 271 2.86 20.34 28.06
C GLU A 271 4.37 20.12 27.82
N PRO A 272 5.11 19.58 28.80
CA PRO A 272 6.58 19.48 28.74
C PRO A 272 7.10 18.33 27.87
N ASP A 273 6.24 17.37 27.55
CA ASP A 273 6.45 16.15 26.75
C ASP A 273 6.11 16.33 25.26
N LEU A 274 5.36 17.39 24.91
CA LEU A 274 4.92 17.60 23.54
C LEU A 274 5.94 18.37 22.70
N GLU A 275 6.08 17.94 21.45
CA GLU A 275 6.90 18.55 20.41
C GLU A 275 6.04 18.98 19.24
N PHE A 276 6.52 19.97 18.47
CA PHE A 276 5.81 20.51 17.32
C PHE A 276 6.76 20.68 16.13
N TYR A 277 6.34 20.24 14.94
CA TYR A 277 7.17 20.26 13.73
C TYR A 277 6.31 20.27 12.47
N ASP A 278 6.94 20.52 11.32
CA ASP A 278 6.29 20.51 10.00
C ASP A 278 5.02 21.37 9.96
N GLY A 279 5.18 22.64 10.34
CA GLY A 279 4.09 23.60 10.48
C GLY A 279 3.64 24.21 9.14
N THR A 280 2.45 24.81 9.14
CA THR A 280 1.97 25.66 8.04
C THR A 280 1.08 26.79 8.54
N TYR A 281 1.12 27.92 7.85
CA TYR A 281 0.27 29.07 8.13
C TYR A 281 -1.16 28.81 7.66
N LEU A 282 -2.15 29.37 8.38
CA LEU A 282 -3.52 29.49 7.89
C LEU A 282 -3.83 30.94 7.49
N PRO A 283 -4.71 31.15 6.49
CA PRO A 283 -5.09 32.50 6.04
C PRO A 283 -5.69 33.40 7.13
N ASP A 284 -6.24 32.82 8.20
CA ASP A 284 -6.83 33.53 9.34
C ASP A 284 -5.83 33.80 10.49
N GLY A 285 -4.56 33.46 10.31
CA GLY A 285 -3.49 33.67 11.29
C GLY A 285 -3.32 32.54 12.30
N ARG A 286 -4.13 31.48 12.24
CA ARG A 286 -3.89 30.23 12.99
C ARG A 286 -2.75 29.42 12.34
N ILE A 287 -2.32 28.36 13.03
CA ILE A 287 -1.21 27.50 12.60
C ILE A 287 -1.66 26.04 12.70
N ILE A 288 -1.31 25.23 11.72
CA ILE A 288 -1.33 23.77 11.83
C ILE A 288 0.11 23.27 11.97
N ALA A 289 0.35 22.30 12.84
CA ALA A 289 1.63 21.61 12.97
C ALA A 289 1.42 20.13 13.31
N ASN A 290 2.42 19.29 13.02
CA ASN A 290 2.47 17.93 13.52
C ASN A 290 2.98 17.91 14.97
N SER A 291 2.49 16.96 15.75
CA SER A 291 2.86 16.75 17.16
C SER A 291 2.73 15.29 17.57
N ASN A 292 3.54 14.88 18.56
CA ASN A 292 3.45 13.59 19.26
C ASN A 292 2.25 13.47 20.24
N ILE A 293 1.31 14.41 20.19
CA ILE A 293 0.15 14.49 21.10
C ILE A 293 -0.66 13.19 21.24
N GLY A 294 -0.64 12.32 20.23
CA GLY A 294 -1.34 11.04 20.24
C GLY A 294 -0.69 9.95 21.10
N TYR A 295 0.57 10.10 21.50
CA TYR A 295 1.34 9.05 22.18
C TYR A 295 1.36 7.73 21.39
N GLN A 296 1.23 7.82 20.06
CA GLN A 296 1.22 6.67 19.16
C GLN A 296 2.63 6.40 18.66
N GLY A 297 2.96 5.12 18.55
CA GLY A 297 4.20 4.66 17.92
C GLY A 297 3.88 3.78 16.73
N VAL A 298 4.75 3.81 15.71
CA VAL A 298 4.59 3.03 14.48
C VAL A 298 4.65 1.51 14.78
N PRO A 299 3.60 0.74 14.48
CA PRO A 299 3.52 -0.70 14.78
C PRO A 299 4.67 -1.55 14.22
N CYS A 300 5.06 -1.35 12.95
CA CYS A 300 6.03 -2.22 12.27
C CYS A 300 7.44 -2.20 12.87
N VAL A 301 7.73 -1.20 13.72
CA VAL A 301 8.99 -1.03 14.45
C VAL A 301 8.79 -1.08 15.97
N ASN A 302 7.71 -1.73 16.44
CA ASN A 302 7.35 -1.88 17.86
C ASN A 302 7.25 -0.53 18.59
N GLY A 303 6.63 0.45 17.93
CA GLY A 303 6.41 1.78 18.46
C GLY A 303 7.68 2.62 18.64
N SER A 304 8.84 2.18 18.16
CA SER A 304 10.10 2.92 18.38
C SER A 304 10.14 4.28 17.67
N ASP A 305 9.44 4.42 16.54
CA ASP A 305 9.21 5.69 15.86
C ASP A 305 7.89 6.31 16.35
N PRO A 306 7.91 7.53 16.93
CA PRO A 306 6.68 8.27 17.27
C PRO A 306 5.86 8.62 16.03
N VAL A 307 4.61 9.03 16.24
CA VAL A 307 3.66 9.35 15.17
C VAL A 307 3.23 10.80 15.23
N GLY A 308 3.44 11.53 14.13
CA GLY A 308 3.03 12.92 13.98
C GLY A 308 1.54 13.05 13.66
N ASN A 309 0.76 13.58 14.61
CA ASN A 309 -0.64 13.96 14.43
C ASN A 309 -0.77 15.47 14.33
N MET A 310 -1.68 15.95 13.48
CA MET A 310 -1.87 17.37 13.25
C MET A 310 -2.66 18.02 14.38
N VAL A 311 -2.22 19.21 14.78
CA VAL A 311 -2.86 20.08 15.75
C VAL A 311 -3.09 21.46 15.15
N LEU A 312 -4.20 22.10 15.53
CA LEU A 312 -4.53 23.48 15.26
C LEU A 312 -4.15 24.33 16.48
N TYR A 313 -3.34 25.36 16.27
CA TYR A 313 -2.91 26.30 17.29
C TYR A 313 -3.39 27.72 16.96
N THR A 314 -3.96 28.40 17.96
CA THR A 314 -4.41 29.79 17.86
C THR A 314 -3.46 30.69 18.64
N PRO A 315 -2.56 31.46 17.99
CA PRO A 315 -1.52 32.22 18.68
C PRO A 315 -2.02 33.21 19.74
N GLN A 316 -3.18 33.85 19.50
CA GLN A 316 -3.71 34.91 20.36
C GLN A 316 -4.21 34.36 21.70
N SER A 317 -4.91 33.22 21.68
CA SER A 317 -5.45 32.58 22.88
C SER A 317 -4.56 31.47 23.43
N LYS A 318 -3.51 31.09 22.70
CA LYS A 318 -2.68 29.90 22.94
C LYS A 318 -3.49 28.59 22.97
N ASN A 319 -4.66 28.58 22.36
CA ASN A 319 -5.51 27.39 22.33
C ASN A 319 -4.94 26.35 21.36
N LEU A 320 -5.00 25.08 21.75
CA LEU A 320 -4.53 23.93 20.98
C LEU A 320 -5.69 22.95 20.78
N ARG A 321 -5.83 22.38 19.59
CA ARG A 321 -6.82 21.33 19.30
C ARG A 321 -6.22 20.27 18.40
N ARG A 322 -6.44 19.00 18.69
CA ARG A 322 -6.03 17.88 17.81
C ARG A 322 -6.99 17.77 16.63
N LEU A 323 -6.45 17.59 15.42
CA LEU A 323 -7.20 17.46 14.17
C LEU A 323 -7.21 16.03 13.64
N THR A 324 -6.07 15.34 13.68
CA THR A 324 -5.93 13.96 13.20
C THR A 324 -5.64 12.98 14.33
N PHE A 325 -6.03 11.72 14.13
CA PHE A 325 -6.08 10.67 15.15
C PHE A 325 -5.48 9.36 14.66
N ASP A 326 -4.52 9.43 13.75
CA ASP A 326 -4.05 8.32 12.92
C ASP A 326 -3.03 7.43 13.64
N GLN A 327 -2.96 6.15 13.30
CA GLN A 327 -1.93 5.21 13.80
C GLN A 327 -0.53 5.56 13.29
N ASP A 328 -0.45 6.08 12.07
CA ASP A 328 0.81 6.32 11.38
C ASP A 328 0.96 7.81 11.02
N ALA A 329 2.13 8.17 10.51
CA ALA A 329 2.53 9.57 10.45
C ALA A 329 1.82 10.37 9.35
N ASN A 330 1.49 11.62 9.69
CA ASN A 330 1.12 12.66 8.75
C ASN A 330 2.32 13.55 8.43
N TRP A 331 2.41 14.05 7.20
CA TRP A 331 3.50 14.93 6.75
C TRP A 331 3.04 16.06 5.84
N ASN A 332 3.83 17.10 5.83
CA ASN A 332 3.81 18.24 4.93
C ASN A 332 2.40 18.85 4.74
N PRO A 333 1.79 19.40 5.81
CA PRO A 333 0.57 20.19 5.66
C PRO A 333 0.85 21.45 4.84
N VAL A 334 0.11 21.68 3.77
CA VAL A 334 0.21 22.85 2.88
C VAL A 334 -1.16 23.37 2.52
N ILE A 335 -1.30 24.67 2.26
CA ILE A 335 -2.60 25.27 1.93
C ILE A 335 -2.79 25.30 0.42
N MET A 336 -3.87 24.69 -0.04
CA MET A 336 -4.32 24.69 -1.42
C MET A 336 -4.91 26.06 -1.81
N ASN A 337 -4.99 26.34 -3.11
CA ASN A 337 -5.54 27.62 -3.62
C ASN A 337 -6.99 27.88 -3.20
N ASN A 338 -7.74 26.84 -2.83
CA ASN A 338 -9.12 26.91 -2.34
C ASN A 338 -9.23 27.06 -0.81
N GLY A 339 -8.11 27.21 -0.09
CA GLY A 339 -8.07 27.36 1.36
C GLY A 339 -8.05 26.06 2.17
N ARG A 340 -8.20 24.90 1.52
CA ARG A 340 -8.11 23.58 2.18
C ARG A 340 -6.66 23.23 2.49
N VAL A 341 -6.47 22.35 3.47
CA VAL A 341 -5.16 21.78 3.83
C VAL A 341 -4.95 20.51 3.02
N MET A 342 -3.83 20.40 2.31
CA MET A 342 -3.34 19.17 1.67
C MET A 342 -2.17 18.62 2.49
N TYR A 343 -2.09 17.30 2.66
CA TYR A 343 -1.03 16.64 3.43
C TYR A 343 -0.85 15.20 2.95
N THR A 344 0.22 14.53 3.36
CA THR A 344 0.40 13.08 3.15
C THR A 344 0.09 12.33 4.44
N ARG A 345 -0.68 11.26 4.35
CA ARG A 345 -0.94 10.29 5.43
C ARG A 345 -0.32 8.94 5.07
N TRP A 346 0.46 8.38 5.98
CA TRP A 346 0.74 6.94 5.98
C TRP A 346 -0.41 6.21 6.69
N GLU A 347 -0.79 5.03 6.19
CA GLU A 347 -1.88 4.25 6.78
C GLU A 347 -1.75 2.80 6.35
N TYR A 348 -1.80 1.83 7.24
CA TYR A 348 -1.79 0.42 6.82
C TYR A 348 -2.69 -0.49 7.66
N THR A 349 -3.79 0.07 8.14
CA THR A 349 -4.82 -0.72 8.81
C THR A 349 -5.49 -1.70 7.85
N ASP A 350 -5.26 -2.99 8.09
CA ASP A 350 -5.69 -4.10 7.23
C ASP A 350 -5.21 -3.96 5.75
N LEU A 351 -4.09 -3.25 5.53
CA LEU A 351 -3.47 -2.99 4.23
C LEU A 351 -1.95 -3.24 4.31
N THR A 352 -1.29 -3.37 3.16
CA THR A 352 0.18 -3.43 3.08
C THR A 352 0.83 -2.13 3.53
N HIS A 353 1.92 -2.23 4.29
CA HIS A 353 2.53 -1.06 4.93
C HIS A 353 3.59 -0.34 4.09
N TYR A 354 4.06 -0.95 2.99
CA TYR A 354 5.12 -0.38 2.15
C TYR A 354 4.60 0.68 1.16
N TYR A 355 3.36 0.57 0.70
CA TYR A 355 2.90 1.33 -0.48
C TYR A 355 1.79 2.36 -0.20
N THR A 356 1.49 2.62 1.07
CA THR A 356 0.30 3.38 1.51
C THR A 356 0.58 4.85 1.89
N ARG A 357 1.15 5.66 0.98
CA ARG A 357 1.33 7.10 1.24
C ARG A 357 0.28 7.89 0.47
N ILE A 358 -0.86 8.08 1.12
CA ILE A 358 -2.04 8.69 0.53
C ILE A 358 -1.94 10.20 0.69
N VAL A 359 -2.13 10.95 -0.40
CA VAL A 359 -2.30 12.39 -0.33
C VAL A 359 -3.72 12.66 0.12
N MET A 360 -3.89 13.40 1.20
CA MET A 360 -5.15 13.72 1.85
C MET A 360 -5.45 15.22 1.71
N ASN A 361 -6.70 15.60 1.92
CA ASN A 361 -7.06 16.99 2.19
C ASN A 361 -8.16 17.11 3.27
N MET A 362 -8.28 18.30 3.86
CA MET A 362 -9.30 18.64 4.86
C MET A 362 -9.56 20.15 4.89
N ASN A 363 -10.63 20.59 5.54
CA ASN A 363 -10.77 21.99 5.94
C ASN A 363 -9.77 22.32 7.08
N PRO A 364 -9.40 23.60 7.28
CA PRO A 364 -8.49 24.01 8.36
C PRO A 364 -8.93 23.60 9.78
N ASP A 365 -10.23 23.42 10.00
CA ASP A 365 -10.81 22.92 11.24
C ASP A 365 -10.88 21.37 11.30
N GLY A 366 -10.16 20.66 10.43
CA GLY A 366 -10.13 19.20 10.43
C GLY A 366 -11.38 18.51 9.92
N THR A 367 -12.44 19.22 9.52
CA THR A 367 -13.61 18.61 8.85
C THR A 367 -13.27 18.21 7.42
N GLU A 368 -14.06 17.33 6.81
CA GLU A 368 -13.90 16.87 5.43
C GLU A 368 -12.54 16.21 5.15
N GLN A 369 -12.02 15.43 6.11
CA GLN A 369 -10.82 14.60 5.90
C GLN A 369 -11.07 13.53 4.84
N LYS A 370 -10.49 13.70 3.65
CA LYS A 370 -10.71 12.83 2.48
C LYS A 370 -9.41 12.58 1.73
N ALA A 371 -9.25 11.39 1.18
CA ALA A 371 -8.16 11.08 0.27
C ALA A 371 -8.27 11.95 -0.98
N LEU A 372 -7.21 12.68 -1.31
CA LEU A 372 -7.03 13.43 -2.56
C LEU A 372 -6.47 12.52 -3.68
N TYR A 373 -5.47 11.69 -3.37
CA TYR A 373 -4.79 10.82 -4.33
C TYR A 373 -4.14 9.60 -3.68
N GLY A 374 -4.15 8.46 -4.36
CA GLY A 374 -3.36 7.26 -4.03
C GLY A 374 -4.08 6.21 -3.18
N SER A 375 -5.26 6.51 -2.64
CA SER A 375 -6.07 5.50 -1.94
C SER A 375 -6.53 4.40 -2.91
N GLY A 376 -6.44 3.14 -2.48
CA GLY A 376 -6.82 1.99 -3.32
C GLY A 376 -5.78 1.58 -4.37
N SER A 377 -4.52 2.04 -4.27
CA SER A 377 -3.44 1.74 -5.22
C SER A 377 -2.10 1.56 -4.51
N MET A 378 -1.26 0.63 -5.02
CA MET A 378 0.14 0.49 -4.58
C MET A 378 1.10 1.47 -5.27
N PHE A 379 0.63 2.15 -6.34
CA PHE A 379 1.41 3.14 -7.08
C PHE A 379 0.73 4.52 -7.05
N PRO A 380 1.47 5.62 -6.79
CA PRO A 380 2.90 5.68 -6.50
C PRO A 380 3.27 5.07 -5.14
N ASN A 381 4.46 4.45 -5.06
CA ASN A 381 4.88 3.65 -3.91
C ASN A 381 4.98 4.48 -2.62
N SER A 382 5.51 5.70 -2.71
CA SER A 382 5.52 6.68 -1.61
C SER A 382 5.55 8.09 -2.16
N THR A 383 4.69 8.99 -1.66
CA THR A 383 4.59 10.39 -2.13
C THR A 383 4.98 11.37 -1.01
N PHE A 384 5.96 12.22 -1.27
CA PHE A 384 6.51 13.21 -0.33
C PHE A 384 6.54 14.63 -0.93
N ASP A 385 6.75 15.63 -0.06
CA ASP A 385 6.96 17.03 -0.42
C ASP A 385 5.92 17.61 -1.41
N VAL A 386 4.65 17.24 -1.23
CA VAL A 386 3.55 17.71 -2.09
C VAL A 386 3.37 19.23 -2.03
N GLN A 387 3.24 19.88 -3.18
CA GLN A 387 2.91 21.31 -3.29
C GLN A 387 1.78 21.53 -4.29
N PRO A 388 0.76 22.35 -3.95
CA PRO A 388 -0.34 22.63 -4.86
C PRO A 388 0.17 23.42 -6.08
N LEU A 389 -0.36 23.12 -7.26
CA LEU A 389 -0.04 23.90 -8.47
C LEU A 389 -0.84 25.22 -8.45
N PRO A 390 -0.18 26.38 -8.62
CA PRO A 390 -0.87 27.67 -8.70
C PRO A 390 -1.93 27.68 -9.80
N GLY A 391 -3.14 28.16 -9.49
CA GLY A 391 -4.25 28.25 -10.45
C GLY A 391 -5.13 27.00 -10.57
N TYR A 392 -4.76 25.88 -9.94
CA TYR A 392 -5.53 24.63 -9.97
C TYR A 392 -6.23 24.39 -8.64
N ALA A 393 -7.38 23.69 -8.68
CA ALA A 393 -8.15 23.35 -7.49
C ALA A 393 -7.60 22.12 -6.74
N SER A 394 -7.00 21.16 -7.45
CA SER A 394 -6.56 19.87 -6.91
C SER A 394 -5.21 19.38 -7.42
N ALA A 395 -4.69 19.93 -8.52
CA ALA A 395 -3.43 19.49 -9.09
C ALA A 395 -2.24 19.88 -8.20
N PHE A 396 -1.24 19.02 -8.14
CA PHE A 396 -0.06 19.20 -7.29
C PHE A 396 1.19 18.62 -7.93
N VAL A 397 2.36 19.07 -7.45
CA VAL A 397 3.65 18.43 -7.70
C VAL A 397 4.09 17.67 -6.45
N GLY A 398 4.77 16.54 -6.61
CA GLY A 398 5.29 15.76 -5.49
C GLY A 398 6.52 14.94 -5.87
N ILE A 399 7.18 14.41 -4.85
CA ILE A 399 8.33 13.51 -5.00
C ILE A 399 7.87 12.09 -4.75
N ILE A 400 8.11 11.19 -5.71
CA ILE A 400 7.88 9.75 -5.51
C ILE A 400 9.17 9.02 -5.15
N SER A 401 9.11 8.12 -4.18
CA SER A 401 10.24 7.33 -3.67
C SER A 401 9.80 5.91 -3.26
N GLY A 402 10.71 5.13 -2.65
CA GLY A 402 10.40 3.82 -2.06
C GLY A 402 10.10 3.89 -0.55
N HIS A 403 9.73 2.75 0.05
CA HIS A 403 9.59 2.64 1.50
C HIS A 403 10.96 2.50 2.18
N HIS A 404 11.83 1.63 1.67
CA HIS A 404 13.25 1.56 2.00
C HIS A 404 14.11 2.22 0.91
N GLY A 405 15.42 2.27 1.14
CA GLY A 405 16.41 2.77 0.18
C GLY A 405 16.74 4.23 0.40
N VAL A 406 16.83 5.01 -0.68
CA VAL A 406 17.11 6.45 -0.60
C VAL A 406 16.03 7.19 0.20
N ALA A 407 16.45 7.84 1.28
CA ALA A 407 15.57 8.59 2.17
C ALA A 407 15.23 9.98 1.61
N ARG A 408 13.94 10.34 1.65
CA ARG A 408 13.36 11.69 1.45
C ARG A 408 13.72 12.38 0.13
N SER A 409 14.19 11.65 -0.87
CA SER A 409 14.41 12.15 -2.24
C SER A 409 13.97 11.13 -3.29
N GLY A 410 13.72 11.62 -4.50
CA GLY A 410 13.30 10.74 -5.59
C GLY A 410 12.92 11.46 -6.88
N ARG A 411 11.93 10.93 -7.59
CA ARG A 411 11.47 11.40 -8.91
C ARG A 411 10.43 12.52 -8.73
N LEU A 412 10.53 13.58 -9.52
CA LEU A 412 9.61 14.72 -9.49
C LEU A 412 8.43 14.48 -10.43
N ILE A 413 7.21 14.47 -9.90
CA ILE A 413 5.99 14.13 -10.65
C ILE A 413 4.94 15.23 -10.51
N LEU A 414 4.25 15.51 -11.61
CA LEU A 414 3.03 16.31 -11.64
C LEU A 414 1.79 15.40 -11.59
N PHE A 415 0.81 15.77 -10.77
CA PHE A 415 -0.43 15.03 -10.54
C PHE A 415 -1.65 15.90 -10.83
N ASP A 416 -2.70 15.28 -11.36
CA ASP A 416 -4.01 15.89 -11.53
C ASP A 416 -5.12 14.94 -11.07
N PRO A 417 -5.55 15.04 -9.79
CA PRO A 417 -6.63 14.24 -9.25
C PRO A 417 -7.96 14.37 -10.00
N ALA A 418 -8.17 15.41 -10.82
CA ALA A 418 -9.38 15.55 -11.62
C ALA A 418 -9.44 14.57 -12.80
N LYS A 419 -8.30 14.03 -13.24
CA LYS A 419 -8.23 13.00 -14.30
C LYS A 419 -8.46 11.61 -13.74
N ALA A 420 -7.72 11.27 -12.69
CA ALA A 420 -7.92 10.07 -11.90
C ALA A 420 -7.27 10.27 -10.54
N ARG A 421 -7.77 9.56 -9.52
CA ARG A 421 -7.30 9.72 -8.13
C ARG A 421 -6.36 8.60 -7.67
N LYS A 422 -6.08 7.62 -8.52
CA LYS A 422 -5.25 6.45 -8.21
C LYS A 422 -4.45 6.00 -9.44
N GLY A 423 -3.32 5.34 -9.20
CA GLY A 423 -2.48 4.75 -10.25
C GLY A 423 -1.73 5.77 -11.12
N ALA A 424 -1.28 5.35 -12.30
CA ALA A 424 -0.60 6.22 -13.27
C ALA A 424 -1.55 7.17 -14.02
N ALA A 425 -2.85 6.84 -14.10
CA ALA A 425 -3.84 7.60 -14.86
C ALA A 425 -4.02 9.05 -14.39
N GLY A 426 -3.71 9.35 -13.13
CA GLY A 426 -3.77 10.69 -12.56
C GLY A 426 -2.42 11.41 -12.49
N MET A 427 -1.35 10.78 -13.00
CA MET A 427 -0.03 11.39 -13.12
C MET A 427 0.11 12.01 -14.50
N LEU A 428 0.46 13.30 -14.55
CA LEU A 428 0.57 14.07 -15.79
C LEU A 428 1.91 13.87 -16.47
N GLN A 429 2.99 13.95 -15.69
CA GLN A 429 4.35 14.00 -16.22
C GLN A 429 5.36 13.73 -15.11
N GLU A 430 6.45 13.07 -15.48
CA GLU A 430 7.69 13.10 -14.72
C GLU A 430 8.65 14.15 -15.29
N ILE A 431 9.25 14.95 -14.42
CA ILE A 431 10.23 15.97 -14.80
C ILE A 431 11.64 15.48 -14.40
N PRO A 432 12.63 15.47 -15.31
CA PRO A 432 12.64 15.96 -16.70
C PRO A 432 12.49 14.82 -17.73
N HIS A 433 11.27 14.30 -17.93
CA HIS A 433 10.96 13.23 -18.87
C HIS A 433 9.57 13.36 -19.54
N ARG A 434 9.25 14.50 -20.17
CA ARG A 434 7.91 14.80 -20.73
C ARG A 434 7.36 13.77 -21.71
N ASN A 435 8.25 13.11 -22.46
CA ASN A 435 7.89 12.11 -23.48
C ASN A 435 7.94 10.67 -22.95
N ARG A 436 8.30 10.45 -21.67
CA ARG A 436 8.35 9.12 -21.08
C ARG A 436 6.97 8.76 -20.52
N PRO A 437 6.32 7.68 -21.01
CA PRO A 437 5.10 7.19 -20.39
C PRO A 437 5.35 6.81 -18.93
N ILE A 438 4.42 7.19 -18.06
CA ILE A 438 4.45 6.78 -16.66
C ILE A 438 3.84 5.39 -16.58
N VAL A 439 4.65 4.42 -16.18
CA VAL A 439 4.24 3.03 -15.99
C VAL A 439 4.20 2.76 -14.48
N GLU A 440 3.20 2.03 -14.04
CA GLU A 440 3.09 1.63 -12.64
C GLU A 440 4.21 0.65 -12.29
N GLU A 441 5.04 1.00 -11.31
CA GLU A 441 6.18 0.20 -10.86
C GLU A 441 6.08 0.01 -9.33
N VAL A 442 5.42 -1.06 -8.89
CA VAL A 442 5.37 -1.45 -7.49
C VAL A 442 6.70 -2.11 -7.12
N LYS A 443 7.51 -1.39 -6.35
CA LYS A 443 8.90 -1.74 -6.09
C LYS A 443 9.39 -1.06 -4.81
N ASP A 444 9.82 -1.85 -3.84
CA ASP A 444 10.56 -1.28 -2.72
C ASP A 444 11.91 -0.74 -3.22
N ARG A 445 12.41 0.33 -2.59
CA ARG A 445 13.65 1.01 -3.01
C ARG A 445 13.59 1.54 -4.45
N LEU A 446 12.41 2.01 -4.87
CA LEU A 446 12.09 2.48 -6.23
C LEU A 446 13.16 3.37 -6.87
N VAL A 447 13.82 4.22 -6.07
CA VAL A 447 14.75 5.25 -6.54
C VAL A 447 16.22 4.96 -6.25
N ASP A 448 16.56 3.74 -5.83
CA ASP A 448 17.95 3.34 -5.65
C ASP A 448 18.70 3.35 -6.99
N GLY A 449 19.80 4.10 -7.06
CA GLY A 449 20.59 4.27 -8.29
C GLY A 449 19.90 5.12 -9.37
N VAL A 450 18.70 5.64 -9.12
CA VAL A 450 17.99 6.54 -10.03
C VAL A 450 18.50 7.96 -9.83
N TRP A 451 18.76 8.66 -10.93
CA TRP A 451 19.20 10.06 -10.94
C TRP A 451 18.46 10.83 -12.03
N PRO A 452 18.14 12.11 -11.85
CA PRO A 452 18.45 12.95 -10.69
C PRO A 452 17.62 12.62 -9.44
N GLN A 453 18.10 13.06 -8.27
CA GLN A 453 17.37 13.00 -7.00
C GLN A 453 16.84 14.39 -6.65
N PHE A 454 15.52 14.54 -6.60
CA PHE A 454 14.83 15.80 -6.28
C PHE A 454 14.22 15.78 -4.89
N ILE A 455 14.19 16.96 -4.24
CA ILE A 455 13.52 17.22 -2.95
C ILE A 455 12.96 18.64 -2.91
N LYS A 456 11.94 18.85 -2.07
CA LYS A 456 11.37 20.18 -1.78
C LYS A 456 11.08 21.03 -3.03
N PRO A 457 10.23 20.56 -3.97
CA PRO A 457 9.81 21.39 -5.09
C PRO A 457 9.03 22.61 -4.57
N SER A 458 9.15 23.74 -5.26
CA SER A 458 8.42 24.98 -5.02
C SER A 458 7.93 25.52 -6.36
N PRO A 459 6.64 25.36 -6.70
CA PRO A 459 6.05 25.87 -7.93
C PRO A 459 6.18 27.39 -8.05
N LEU A 460 6.65 27.88 -9.21
CA LEU A 460 6.55 29.30 -9.59
C LEU A 460 5.23 29.57 -10.31
N ASN A 461 4.82 28.63 -11.16
CA ASN A 461 3.49 28.47 -11.74
C ASN A 461 3.29 26.97 -12.02
N ASP A 462 2.43 26.60 -12.96
CA ASP A 462 2.22 25.20 -13.35
C ASP A 462 3.25 24.67 -14.35
N THR A 463 4.15 25.50 -14.87
CA THR A 463 5.18 25.12 -15.85
C THR A 463 6.59 25.07 -15.25
N TYR A 464 6.92 26.02 -14.38
CA TYR A 464 8.26 26.26 -13.84
C TYR A 464 8.30 26.03 -12.33
N PHE A 465 9.35 25.35 -11.87
CA PHE A 465 9.52 24.94 -10.49
C PHE A 465 10.95 25.24 -10.02
N LEU A 466 11.07 25.75 -8.80
CA LEU A 466 12.34 25.69 -8.06
C LEU A 466 12.41 24.34 -7.36
N VAL A 467 13.58 23.70 -7.35
CA VAL A 467 13.77 22.42 -6.68
C VAL A 467 15.19 22.30 -6.16
N ALA A 468 15.37 21.63 -5.02
CA ALA A 468 16.69 21.20 -4.58
C ALA A 468 16.99 19.84 -5.21
N ALA A 469 18.15 19.69 -5.83
CA ALA A 469 18.49 18.46 -6.55
C ALA A 469 19.95 18.09 -6.42
N LYS A 470 20.19 16.79 -6.55
CA LYS A 470 21.49 16.21 -6.81
C LYS A 470 21.39 15.43 -8.13
N LEU A 471 22.07 15.90 -9.17
CA LEU A 471 21.82 15.41 -10.54
C LEU A 471 22.52 14.10 -10.88
N ASP A 472 23.57 13.75 -10.13
CA ASP A 472 24.26 12.47 -10.18
C ASP A 472 24.88 12.12 -8.82
N LYS A 473 25.34 10.87 -8.65
CA LYS A 473 25.88 10.36 -7.38
C LYS A 473 27.01 11.18 -6.77
N ASN A 474 27.79 11.90 -7.57
CA ASN A 474 28.95 12.67 -7.15
C ASN A 474 28.73 14.19 -7.23
N ASP A 475 27.56 14.65 -7.71
CA ASP A 475 27.23 16.08 -7.78
C ASP A 475 26.98 16.68 -6.39
N LEU A 476 26.85 17.99 -6.30
CA LEU A 476 26.48 18.68 -5.07
C LEU A 476 24.95 18.83 -4.97
N TRP A 477 24.44 19.02 -3.75
CA TRP A 477 23.06 19.46 -3.56
C TRP A 477 22.93 20.95 -3.88
N GLY A 478 22.32 21.24 -5.02
CA GLY A 478 22.11 22.60 -5.53
C GLY A 478 20.65 22.98 -5.67
N ILE A 479 20.41 24.25 -5.98
CA ILE A 479 19.09 24.78 -6.34
C ILE A 479 18.99 24.88 -7.85
N TYR A 480 17.88 24.41 -8.41
CA TYR A 480 17.64 24.34 -9.84
C TYR A 480 16.29 24.93 -10.21
N LEU A 481 16.24 25.60 -11.36
CA LEU A 481 15.02 25.88 -12.10
C LEU A 481 14.77 24.69 -13.04
N VAL A 482 13.61 24.04 -12.88
CA VAL A 482 13.15 22.95 -13.76
C VAL A 482 11.80 23.28 -14.36
N ASP A 483 11.45 22.66 -15.48
CA ASP A 483 10.16 22.88 -16.13
C ASP A 483 9.55 21.63 -16.79
N LYS A 484 8.29 21.75 -17.19
CA LYS A 484 7.54 20.73 -17.97
C LYS A 484 8.18 20.42 -19.33
N PHE A 485 9.13 21.21 -19.81
CA PHE A 485 9.80 21.00 -21.10
C PHE A 485 11.08 20.20 -20.98
N ASP A 486 11.44 19.72 -19.79
CA ASP A 486 12.65 18.96 -19.46
C ASP A 486 13.93 19.79 -19.31
N ASN A 487 13.81 21.12 -19.15
CA ASN A 487 14.98 21.90 -18.79
C ASN A 487 15.35 21.66 -17.32
N VAL A 488 16.65 21.52 -17.07
CA VAL A 488 17.25 21.53 -15.73
C VAL A 488 18.38 22.56 -15.75
N THR A 489 18.20 23.63 -14.98
CA THR A 489 19.13 24.77 -14.98
C THR A 489 19.56 25.08 -13.56
N CYS A 490 20.84 24.88 -13.27
CA CYS A 490 21.41 25.21 -11.97
C CYS A 490 21.25 26.71 -11.72
N LEU A 491 20.74 27.09 -10.55
CA LEU A 491 20.75 28.47 -10.08
C LEU A 491 22.00 28.72 -9.23
N HIS A 492 22.23 27.83 -8.25
CA HIS A 492 23.35 27.92 -7.32
C HIS A 492 23.75 26.54 -6.77
N LYS A 493 25.06 26.29 -6.68
CA LYS A 493 25.68 25.17 -5.95
C LYS A 493 27.13 25.52 -5.60
N MET A 494 27.65 25.01 -4.50
CA MET A 494 28.97 25.37 -3.98
C MET A 494 29.64 24.17 -3.29
N GLU A 495 30.94 23.94 -3.54
CA GLU A 495 31.70 22.89 -2.84
C GLU A 495 31.68 23.11 -1.33
N GLY A 496 31.60 22.02 -0.57
CA GLY A 496 31.51 22.06 0.87
C GLY A 496 30.14 22.45 1.41
N GLU A 497 29.18 22.80 0.56
CA GLU A 497 27.83 23.23 0.95
C GLU A 497 26.74 22.38 0.28
N GLY A 498 25.55 22.36 0.89
CA GLY A 498 24.34 21.79 0.32
C GLY A 498 23.14 22.69 0.56
N TYR A 499 22.27 22.83 -0.43
CA TYR A 499 21.12 23.74 -0.39
C TYR A 499 19.80 22.96 -0.49
N ILE A 500 18.78 23.38 0.28
CA ILE A 500 17.47 22.74 0.35
C ILE A 500 16.33 23.77 0.49
N SER A 501 15.09 23.37 0.16
CA SER A 501 13.87 24.19 0.31
C SER A 501 13.95 25.55 -0.41
N PRO A 502 14.21 25.59 -1.73
CA PRO A 502 14.26 26.85 -2.45
C PRO A 502 12.86 27.46 -2.63
N ILE A 503 12.71 28.73 -2.27
CA ILE A 503 11.44 29.46 -2.39
C ILE A 503 11.71 30.84 -2.98
N ALA A 504 10.99 31.23 -4.01
CA ALA A 504 11.10 32.60 -4.55
C ALA A 504 10.53 33.61 -3.54
N VAL A 505 11.33 34.62 -3.18
CA VAL A 505 10.90 35.68 -2.26
C VAL A 505 10.02 36.67 -3.02
N ARG A 506 8.71 36.52 -2.88
CA ARG A 506 7.72 37.42 -3.45
C ARG A 506 6.42 37.36 -2.67
N LYS A 507 5.69 38.46 -2.70
CA LYS A 507 4.29 38.47 -2.27
C LYS A 507 3.47 37.57 -3.19
N THR A 508 2.59 36.77 -2.61
CA THR A 508 1.66 35.90 -3.32
C THR A 508 0.24 36.13 -2.82
N VAL A 509 -0.74 35.53 -3.49
CA VAL A 509 -2.15 35.64 -3.08
C VAL A 509 -2.36 34.76 -1.85
N THR A 510 -2.84 35.36 -0.76
CA THR A 510 -3.33 34.61 0.39
C THR A 510 -4.58 33.82 -0.02
N PRO A 511 -4.61 32.48 0.13
CA PRO A 511 -5.79 31.67 -0.12
C PRO A 511 -6.98 32.12 0.74
N PRO A 512 -8.23 31.83 0.33
CA PRO A 512 -9.40 32.19 1.13
C PRO A 512 -9.37 31.48 2.49
N ALA A 513 -9.73 32.19 3.55
CA ALA A 513 -9.99 31.57 4.84
C ALA A 513 -11.31 30.77 4.77
N ILE A 514 -11.30 29.53 5.24
CA ILE A 514 -12.50 28.70 5.35
C ILE A 514 -13.03 28.82 6.79
N PRO A 515 -14.27 29.27 6.99
CA PRO A 515 -14.87 29.32 8.33
C PRO A 515 -14.98 27.94 8.96
N ASP A 516 -14.77 27.88 10.28
CA ASP A 516 -14.98 26.66 11.06
C ASP A 516 -16.44 26.19 10.95
N ARG A 517 -16.59 24.88 10.76
CA ARG A 517 -17.86 24.15 10.69
C ARG A 517 -18.09 23.29 11.93
N VAL A 518 -17.04 23.06 12.72
CA VAL A 518 -17.12 22.34 13.99
C VAL A 518 -18.03 23.03 15.00
N LYS A 519 -18.73 22.22 15.79
CA LYS A 519 -19.47 22.63 16.99
C LYS A 519 -18.79 22.00 18.19
N LEU A 520 -17.85 22.72 18.79
CA LEU A 520 -16.90 22.17 19.78
C LEU A 520 -17.56 21.61 21.06
N ASP A 521 -18.78 22.04 21.37
CA ASP A 521 -19.55 21.51 22.50
C ASP A 521 -20.20 20.15 22.20
N ASP A 522 -20.32 19.77 20.93
CA ASP A 522 -20.82 18.47 20.52
C ASP A 522 -19.75 17.38 20.72
N LYS A 523 -20.18 16.18 21.08
CA LYS A 523 -19.31 15.00 21.27
C LYS A 523 -19.46 13.98 20.16
N GLN A 524 -20.31 14.27 19.18
CA GLN A 524 -20.64 13.35 18.10
C GLN A 524 -20.52 14.02 16.74
N ALA A 525 -20.34 13.19 15.72
CA ALA A 525 -20.55 13.54 14.32
C ALA A 525 -21.74 12.72 13.77
N THR A 526 -22.35 13.21 12.71
CA THR A 526 -23.35 12.47 11.93
C THR A 526 -22.69 11.89 10.69
N VAL A 527 -22.96 10.62 10.39
CA VAL A 527 -22.61 9.99 9.12
C VAL A 527 -23.88 9.84 8.30
N PHE A 528 -23.82 10.21 7.01
CA PHE A 528 -24.89 10.03 6.04
C PHE A 528 -24.35 9.36 4.77
N ILE A 529 -24.86 8.16 4.48
CA ILE A 529 -24.57 7.43 3.26
C ILE A 529 -25.83 7.44 2.41
N GLN A 530 -25.75 7.99 1.21
CA GLN A 530 -26.91 8.11 0.33
C GLN A 530 -27.40 6.73 -0.11
N ASP A 531 -26.49 5.84 -0.51
CA ASP A 531 -26.80 4.49 -0.94
C ASP A 531 -25.56 3.59 -0.87
N ILE A 532 -25.53 2.65 0.08
CA ILE A 532 -24.36 1.78 0.29
C ILE A 532 -23.99 0.93 -0.94
N TYR A 533 -24.93 0.71 -1.87
CA TYR A 533 -24.72 -0.13 -3.06
C TYR A 533 -24.07 0.61 -4.23
N GLU A 534 -23.87 1.93 -4.11
CA GLU A 534 -23.09 2.71 -5.08
C GLU A 534 -21.59 2.59 -4.78
N GLY A 535 -20.75 2.56 -5.82
CA GLY A 535 -19.29 2.40 -5.69
C GLY A 535 -18.80 0.96 -5.87
N GLU A 536 -17.48 0.77 -5.79
CA GLU A 536 -16.85 -0.55 -6.03
C GLU A 536 -17.00 -1.51 -4.82
N GLY A 537 -17.24 -0.98 -3.62
CA GLY A 537 -17.23 -1.75 -2.37
C GLY A 537 -18.34 -2.79 -2.23
N LEU A 538 -19.52 -2.59 -2.82
CA LEU A 538 -20.64 -3.56 -2.80
C LEU A 538 -21.11 -3.95 -4.20
N LYS A 539 -20.28 -3.72 -5.22
CA LYS A 539 -20.61 -4.03 -6.62
C LYS A 539 -20.96 -5.51 -6.77
N GLY A 540 -22.09 -5.77 -7.44
CA GLY A 540 -22.58 -7.13 -7.71
C GLY A 540 -23.37 -7.77 -6.55
N ILE A 541 -23.44 -7.14 -5.38
CA ILE A 541 -24.24 -7.65 -4.27
C ILE A 541 -25.71 -7.29 -4.46
N PRO A 542 -26.64 -8.27 -4.31
CA PRO A 542 -28.07 -7.98 -4.39
C PRO A 542 -28.50 -6.93 -3.36
N ARG A 543 -29.37 -6.02 -3.81
CA ARG A 543 -29.98 -5.02 -2.92
C ARG A 543 -30.79 -5.70 -1.82
N GLY A 544 -30.72 -5.13 -0.62
CA GLY A 544 -31.36 -5.68 0.57
C GLY A 544 -30.58 -6.79 1.27
N THR A 545 -29.45 -7.26 0.72
CA THR A 545 -28.55 -8.20 1.41
C THR A 545 -28.02 -7.61 2.72
N VAL A 546 -27.59 -6.35 2.71
CA VAL A 546 -27.07 -5.66 3.90
C VAL A 546 -28.24 -5.22 4.78
N LYS A 547 -28.21 -5.61 6.05
CA LYS A 547 -29.26 -5.31 7.04
C LYS A 547 -28.84 -4.27 8.06
N SER A 548 -27.55 -4.21 8.35
CA SER A 548 -26.99 -3.29 9.34
C SER A 548 -25.55 -2.97 9.01
N LEU A 549 -25.00 -1.93 9.63
CA LEU A 549 -23.57 -1.66 9.65
C LEU A 549 -23.03 -1.97 11.05
N ARG A 550 -21.85 -2.59 11.13
CA ARG A 550 -21.03 -2.66 12.35
C ARG A 550 -20.00 -1.54 12.31
N LEU A 551 -19.89 -0.83 13.42
CA LEU A 551 -18.96 0.27 13.61
C LEU A 551 -17.93 -0.13 14.65
N HIS A 552 -16.65 0.06 14.33
CA HIS A 552 -15.57 -0.14 15.27
C HIS A 552 -14.57 1.01 15.20
N ALA A 553 -13.98 1.30 16.36
CA ALA A 553 -12.80 2.13 16.47
C ALA A 553 -11.55 1.24 16.56
N TYR A 554 -10.39 1.87 16.51
CA TYR A 554 -9.11 1.20 16.71
C TYR A 554 -8.47 1.61 18.04
N GLU A 555 -7.85 0.66 18.72
CA GLU A 555 -6.87 0.96 19.75
C GLU A 555 -5.48 0.84 19.10
N TYR A 556 -4.78 1.97 19.08
CA TYR A 556 -3.53 2.12 18.36
C TYR A 556 -2.30 1.90 19.24
N ALA A 557 -1.23 1.40 18.63
CA ALA A 557 0.04 1.13 19.26
C ALA A 557 0.61 2.35 20.00
N TYR A 558 1.24 2.09 21.13
CA TYR A 558 1.88 3.09 21.97
C TYR A 558 3.36 3.24 21.62
N VAL A 559 3.95 4.39 21.93
CA VAL A 559 5.39 4.57 21.72
C VAL A 559 6.19 3.55 22.54
N GLN A 560 7.25 3.02 21.95
CA GLN A 560 8.15 2.02 22.54
C GLN A 560 7.44 0.81 23.16
N THR A 561 6.30 0.41 22.58
CA THR A 561 5.49 -0.71 23.05
C THR A 561 5.43 -1.78 21.96
N GLN A 562 5.64 -3.04 22.34
CA GLN A 562 5.55 -4.18 21.42
C GLN A 562 4.18 -4.17 20.70
N SER A 563 4.23 -4.11 19.37
CA SER A 563 3.06 -3.78 18.54
C SER A 563 3.17 -4.23 17.08
N ASP A 564 4.20 -4.99 16.71
CA ASP A 564 4.34 -5.53 15.35
C ASP A 564 3.13 -6.41 14.94
N HIS A 565 3.00 -6.74 13.65
CA HIS A 565 1.88 -7.53 13.07
C HIS A 565 1.59 -8.86 13.79
N ASN A 566 2.54 -9.37 14.57
CA ASN A 566 2.46 -10.59 15.36
C ASN A 566 2.09 -10.36 16.83
N TRP A 567 1.61 -9.16 17.19
CA TRP A 567 1.16 -8.85 18.54
C TRP A 567 -0.32 -9.21 18.74
N HIS A 568 -1.18 -8.68 17.87
CA HIS A 568 -2.64 -8.86 17.94
C HIS A 568 -3.05 -10.32 17.77
N GLY A 569 -2.38 -11.04 16.86
CA GLY A 569 -2.64 -12.43 16.54
C GLY A 569 -1.72 -12.93 15.42
N ILE A 570 -1.77 -14.24 15.14
CA ILE A 570 -1.05 -14.82 14.01
C ILE A 570 -1.81 -14.49 12.72
N GLN A 571 -1.22 -13.67 11.87
CA GLN A 571 -1.85 -13.18 10.64
C GLN A 571 -3.18 -12.45 10.91
N SER A 572 -3.23 -11.56 11.92
CA SER A 572 -4.47 -10.89 12.35
C SER A 572 -4.57 -9.40 12.02
N GLY A 573 -3.66 -8.87 11.20
CA GLY A 573 -3.58 -7.44 10.91
C GLY A 573 -2.68 -6.69 11.90
N TRP A 574 -2.67 -5.36 11.79
CA TRP A 574 -1.80 -4.48 12.58
C TRP A 574 -2.48 -3.89 13.82
N ASP A 575 -3.79 -3.68 13.76
CA ASP A 575 -4.51 -2.84 14.71
C ASP A 575 -5.56 -3.61 15.52
N ILE A 576 -5.74 -3.18 16.76
CA ILE A 576 -6.73 -3.75 17.67
C ILE A 576 -8.09 -3.12 17.39
N LYS A 577 -9.07 -3.96 17.06
CA LYS A 577 -10.45 -3.51 16.75
C LYS A 577 -11.32 -3.46 18.02
N ARG A 578 -11.94 -2.30 18.26
CA ARG A 578 -12.84 -2.00 19.39
C ARG A 578 -14.26 -1.73 18.89
N MET A 579 -15.17 -2.66 19.14
CA MET A 579 -16.56 -2.56 18.65
C MET A 579 -17.31 -1.41 19.35
N LEU A 580 -17.86 -0.48 18.57
CA LEU A 580 -18.68 0.63 19.08
C LEU A 580 -20.16 0.25 19.12
N GLY A 581 -20.64 -0.45 18.08
CA GLY A 581 -22.04 -0.84 17.99
C GLY A 581 -22.49 -1.14 16.56
N THR A 582 -23.80 -1.24 16.39
CA THR A 582 -24.44 -1.45 15.08
C THR A 582 -25.55 -0.44 14.81
N VAL A 583 -25.87 -0.22 13.54
CA VAL A 583 -26.98 0.61 13.07
C VAL A 583 -27.72 -0.07 11.92
N PRO A 584 -29.05 0.09 11.80
CA PRO A 584 -29.80 -0.50 10.70
C PRO A 584 -29.51 0.21 9.37
N VAL A 585 -29.64 -0.53 8.26
CA VAL A 585 -29.65 0.01 6.90
C VAL A 585 -31.10 0.09 6.42
N GLU A 586 -31.49 1.20 5.81
CA GLU A 586 -32.84 1.39 5.28
C GLU A 586 -33.07 0.52 4.01
N GLU A 587 -34.33 0.25 3.68
CA GLU A 587 -34.67 -0.64 2.56
C GLU A 587 -34.14 -0.17 1.19
N ASP A 588 -33.98 1.15 1.01
CA ASP A 588 -33.42 1.74 -0.20
C ASP A 588 -31.87 1.74 -0.22
N GLY A 589 -31.22 1.22 0.82
CA GLY A 589 -29.76 1.21 0.98
C GLY A 589 -29.18 2.46 1.62
N SER A 590 -30.01 3.46 1.96
CA SER A 590 -29.55 4.68 2.62
C SER A 590 -29.34 4.48 4.13
N VAL A 591 -28.44 5.26 4.73
CA VAL A 591 -28.12 5.15 6.17
C VAL A 591 -27.80 6.52 6.76
N ILE A 592 -28.32 6.82 7.95
CA ILE A 592 -27.94 8.00 8.73
C ILE A 592 -27.76 7.64 10.21
N PHE A 593 -26.63 8.01 10.82
CA PHE A 593 -26.33 7.65 12.20
C PHE A 593 -25.34 8.59 12.89
N LYS A 594 -25.21 8.47 14.21
CA LYS A 594 -24.22 9.19 15.03
C LYS A 594 -23.01 8.33 15.34
N ILE A 595 -21.83 8.94 15.34
CA ILE A 595 -20.56 8.35 15.79
C ILE A 595 -19.90 9.27 16.82
N PRO A 596 -19.02 8.75 17.70
CA PRO A 596 -18.18 9.61 18.54
C PRO A 596 -17.30 10.51 17.66
N ALA A 597 -17.24 11.80 17.99
CA ALA A 597 -16.31 12.72 17.34
C ALA A 597 -14.86 12.42 17.76
N ASN A 598 -13.88 12.88 16.98
CA ASN A 598 -12.45 12.76 17.30
C ASN A 598 -11.99 11.31 17.50
N THR A 599 -12.69 10.37 16.86
CA THR A 599 -12.44 8.93 16.97
C THR A 599 -12.32 8.36 15.56
N PRO A 600 -11.22 7.65 15.23
CA PRO A 600 -11.12 6.84 14.03
C PRO A 600 -12.20 5.76 14.03
N VAL A 601 -13.09 5.76 13.04
CA VAL A 601 -14.18 4.79 12.90
C VAL A 601 -14.12 4.12 11.54
N SER A 602 -14.26 2.79 11.53
CA SER A 602 -14.42 1.97 10.33
C SER A 602 -15.78 1.28 10.32
N ILE A 603 -16.21 0.88 9.13
CA ILE A 603 -17.56 0.41 8.82
C ILE A 603 -17.48 -0.97 8.15
N GLN A 604 -18.27 -1.93 8.65
CA GLN A 604 -18.52 -3.22 8.00
C GLN A 604 -20.02 -3.36 7.68
N PRO A 605 -20.43 -3.38 6.40
CA PRO A 605 -21.78 -3.78 6.02
C PRO A 605 -22.04 -5.24 6.40
N LEU A 606 -23.12 -5.49 7.15
CA LEU A 606 -23.47 -6.82 7.65
C LEU A 606 -24.72 -7.38 6.95
N ASP A 607 -24.68 -8.67 6.63
CA ASP A 607 -25.84 -9.40 6.11
C ASP A 607 -26.85 -9.80 7.21
N LYS A 608 -27.85 -10.63 6.84
CA LYS A 608 -28.91 -11.11 7.74
C LYS A 608 -28.39 -11.90 8.96
N ASP A 609 -27.23 -12.55 8.82
CA ASP A 609 -26.63 -13.38 9.88
C ASP A 609 -25.67 -12.55 10.76
N GLY A 610 -25.51 -11.26 10.46
CA GLY A 610 -24.62 -10.35 11.17
C GLY A 610 -23.16 -10.48 10.73
N VAL A 611 -22.92 -10.97 9.52
CA VAL A 611 -21.60 -11.25 8.97
C VAL A 611 -21.15 -10.16 8.01
N ALA A 612 -19.88 -9.77 8.06
CA ALA A 612 -19.36 -8.72 7.20
C ALA A 612 -19.35 -9.14 5.72
N VAL A 613 -20.05 -8.36 4.89
CA VAL A 613 -20.08 -8.46 3.42
C VAL A 613 -18.83 -7.82 2.79
N GLN A 614 -18.38 -6.71 3.38
CA GLN A 614 -17.23 -5.93 2.92
C GLN A 614 -16.58 -5.25 4.13
N TRP A 615 -15.29 -4.95 4.02
CA TRP A 615 -14.53 -4.26 5.07
C TRP A 615 -14.06 -2.89 4.57
N MET A 616 -14.34 -1.83 5.33
CA MET A 616 -13.62 -0.57 5.17
C MET A 616 -12.22 -0.74 5.75
N ARG A 617 -11.24 -1.01 4.90
CA ARG A 617 -9.81 -1.17 5.28
C ARG A 617 -9.11 0.18 5.32
N SER A 618 -9.70 1.07 6.12
CA SER A 618 -9.30 2.45 6.40
C SER A 618 -10.23 2.97 7.52
N TRP A 619 -10.10 4.23 7.91
CA TRP A 619 -11.02 4.88 8.84
C TRP A 619 -11.43 6.28 8.36
N LEU A 620 -12.58 6.72 8.86
CA LEU A 620 -13.01 8.12 8.86
C LEU A 620 -12.94 8.68 10.27
N THR A 621 -12.76 9.99 10.40
CA THR A 621 -12.78 10.68 11.69
C THR A 621 -13.71 11.88 11.59
N GLY A 622 -14.91 11.75 12.17
CA GLY A 622 -15.83 12.87 12.26
C GLY A 622 -15.39 13.87 13.33
N GLN A 623 -15.40 15.15 13.02
CA GLN A 623 -15.15 16.23 13.97
C GLN A 623 -16.43 16.61 14.75
N PRO A 624 -16.33 17.31 15.89
CA PRO A 624 -17.49 17.75 16.67
C PRO A 624 -18.57 18.45 15.84
N GLY A 625 -19.78 17.89 15.80
CA GLY A 625 -20.94 18.44 15.09
C GLY A 625 -20.88 18.33 13.55
N GLU A 626 -19.88 17.65 13.00
CA GLU A 626 -19.74 17.45 11.55
C GLU A 626 -20.82 16.52 10.99
N ILE A 627 -21.21 16.74 9.74
CA ILE A 627 -21.96 15.78 8.93
C ILE A 627 -21.01 15.22 7.88
N VAL A 628 -20.52 14.00 8.12
CA VAL A 628 -19.70 13.24 7.17
C VAL A 628 -20.63 12.58 6.16
N SER A 629 -20.46 12.86 4.87
CA SER A 629 -21.31 12.30 3.82
C SER A 629 -20.53 11.66 2.67
N CYS A 630 -21.03 10.53 2.19
CA CYS A 630 -20.59 9.84 0.98
C CYS A 630 -21.81 9.38 0.14
N VAL A 631 -21.57 9.15 -1.16
CA VAL A 631 -22.61 8.62 -2.06
C VAL A 631 -22.85 7.15 -1.76
N GLY A 632 -21.77 6.37 -1.64
CA GLY A 632 -21.83 4.94 -1.39
C GLY A 632 -20.54 4.38 -0.83
N CYS A 633 -20.34 3.07 -0.95
CA CYS A 633 -19.16 2.38 -0.42
C CYS A 633 -18.01 2.38 -1.44
N HIS A 634 -16.98 3.19 -1.18
CA HIS A 634 -15.83 3.38 -2.10
C HIS A 634 -16.26 3.90 -3.46
N GLU A 635 -17.05 4.96 -3.47
CA GLU A 635 -17.47 5.63 -4.68
C GLU A 635 -16.30 6.42 -5.30
N ASP A 636 -16.28 6.59 -6.63
CA ASP A 636 -15.32 7.51 -7.26
C ASP A 636 -15.68 8.96 -6.92
N GLN A 637 -14.80 9.68 -6.22
CA GLN A 637 -15.04 11.07 -5.83
C GLN A 637 -15.00 12.06 -7.00
N ASN A 638 -14.57 11.63 -8.20
CA ASN A 638 -14.68 12.45 -9.41
C ASN A 638 -16.05 12.33 -10.08
N GLN A 639 -16.90 11.39 -9.64
CA GLN A 639 -18.24 11.24 -10.21
C GLN A 639 -19.17 12.37 -9.80
N ILE A 640 -20.08 12.74 -10.68
CA ILE A 640 -21.12 13.73 -10.38
C ILE A 640 -22.11 13.10 -9.40
N VAL A 641 -22.23 13.68 -8.21
CA VAL A 641 -23.22 13.26 -7.23
C VAL A 641 -24.62 13.60 -7.73
N ILE A 642 -25.52 12.62 -7.77
CA ILE A 642 -26.94 12.82 -8.09
C ILE A 642 -27.70 12.97 -6.77
N PRO A 643 -28.21 14.16 -6.42
CA PRO A 643 -29.03 14.32 -5.23
C PRO A 643 -30.31 13.48 -5.33
N LYS A 644 -30.54 12.63 -4.32
CA LYS A 644 -31.72 11.77 -4.20
C LYS A 644 -32.31 11.97 -2.81
N ARG A 645 -33.63 12.13 -2.74
CA ARG A 645 -34.36 12.09 -1.47
C ARG A 645 -34.55 10.63 -1.08
N VAL A 646 -33.78 10.19 -0.09
CA VAL A 646 -33.74 8.80 0.40
C VAL A 646 -34.43 8.66 1.75
N ILE A 647 -34.75 7.44 2.18
CA ILE A 647 -35.43 7.18 3.46
C ILE A 647 -34.63 7.78 4.63
N ALA A 648 -33.33 7.53 4.68
CA ALA A 648 -32.46 8.04 5.75
C ALA A 648 -32.46 9.58 5.84
N SER A 649 -32.53 10.29 4.71
CA SER A 649 -32.55 11.77 4.68
C SER A 649 -33.79 12.40 5.33
N GLN A 650 -34.81 11.58 5.64
CA GLN A 650 -36.09 12.00 6.21
C GLN A 650 -36.25 11.55 7.68
N LYS A 651 -35.23 10.92 8.25
CA LYS A 651 -35.22 10.41 9.62
C LYS A 651 -34.19 11.15 10.46
N ALA A 652 -34.40 11.14 11.78
CA ALA A 652 -33.35 11.51 12.70
C ALA A 652 -32.19 10.50 12.60
N PRO A 653 -30.92 10.93 12.76
CA PRO A 653 -29.78 10.02 12.82
C PRO A 653 -29.95 8.94 13.89
N HIS A 654 -29.75 7.68 13.51
CA HIS A 654 -29.77 6.56 14.46
C HIS A 654 -28.64 6.67 15.50
N ALA A 655 -28.94 6.38 16.75
CA ALA A 655 -27.91 6.13 17.75
C ALA A 655 -27.32 4.72 17.56
N LEU A 656 -26.04 4.53 17.91
CA LEU A 656 -25.43 3.20 17.87
C LEU A 656 -26.10 2.29 18.89
N THR A 657 -26.43 1.07 18.47
CA THR A 657 -26.78 -0.01 19.41
C THR A 657 -25.48 -0.62 19.94
N PRO A 658 -25.11 -0.42 21.22
CA PRO A 658 -23.84 -0.89 21.74
C PRO A 658 -23.78 -2.42 21.83
N PRO A 659 -22.59 -3.03 21.80
CA PRO A 659 -22.45 -4.45 22.06
C PRO A 659 -22.85 -4.80 23.50
N GLU A 660 -23.24 -6.05 23.73
CA GLU A 660 -23.51 -6.57 25.08
C GLU A 660 -22.30 -6.31 26.00
N GLY A 661 -22.50 -5.65 27.13
CA GLY A 661 -21.43 -5.28 28.06
C GLY A 661 -20.67 -4.00 27.71
N GLY A 662 -21.12 -3.27 26.68
CA GLY A 662 -20.56 -1.99 26.27
C GLY A 662 -19.33 -2.10 25.36
N PRO A 663 -18.92 -0.99 24.72
CA PRO A 663 -17.78 -0.95 23.83
C PRO A 663 -16.49 -1.42 24.50
N ARG A 664 -15.67 -2.18 23.77
CA ARG A 664 -14.37 -2.72 24.24
C ARG A 664 -13.55 -3.26 23.07
N SER A 665 -12.25 -3.39 23.28
CA SER A 665 -11.36 -4.13 22.37
C SER A 665 -11.72 -5.61 22.33
N PHE A 666 -11.67 -6.22 21.14
CA PHE A 666 -11.95 -7.64 20.98
C PHE A 666 -10.79 -8.50 21.54
N THR A 667 -11.10 -9.50 22.37
CA THR A 667 -10.11 -10.49 22.84
C THR A 667 -10.64 -11.91 22.62
N PHE A 668 -9.75 -12.83 22.21
CA PHE A 668 -10.13 -14.23 22.06
C PHE A 668 -10.56 -14.84 23.39
N ASP A 669 -9.87 -14.51 24.47
CA ASP A 669 -10.11 -15.06 25.81
C ASP A 669 -11.49 -14.67 26.39
N LEU A 670 -12.03 -13.49 26.07
CA LEU A 670 -13.35 -13.06 26.57
C LEU A 670 -14.49 -13.31 25.59
N GLU A 671 -14.19 -13.41 24.29
CA GLU A 671 -15.24 -13.54 23.26
C GLU A 671 -15.38 -14.96 22.72
N VAL A 672 -14.27 -15.67 22.49
CA VAL A 672 -14.27 -16.99 21.83
C VAL A 672 -14.09 -18.12 22.84
N GLN A 673 -13.15 -17.99 23.78
CA GLN A 673 -12.87 -19.05 24.76
C GLN A 673 -14.13 -19.51 25.54
N PRO A 674 -15.04 -18.62 26.01
CA PRO A 674 -16.28 -19.05 26.67
C PRO A 674 -17.15 -19.99 25.82
N ILE A 675 -17.11 -19.84 24.49
CA ILE A 675 -17.83 -20.68 23.54
C ILE A 675 -17.17 -22.05 23.50
N LEU A 676 -15.83 -22.10 23.43
CA LEU A 676 -15.07 -23.34 23.41
C LEU A 676 -15.27 -24.12 24.73
N ASP A 677 -15.22 -23.42 25.86
CA ASP A 677 -15.41 -24.00 27.20
C ASP A 677 -16.77 -24.69 27.33
N ARG A 678 -17.81 -24.12 26.72
CA ARG A 678 -19.14 -24.74 26.70
C ARG A 678 -19.27 -25.83 25.65
N ALA A 679 -18.91 -25.54 24.40
CA ALA A 679 -19.35 -26.32 23.24
C ALA A 679 -18.31 -27.30 22.70
N CYS A 680 -17.03 -27.14 23.06
CA CYS A 680 -15.93 -27.85 22.40
C CYS A 680 -15.07 -28.68 23.36
N ILE A 681 -14.72 -28.14 24.54
CA ILE A 681 -13.71 -28.80 25.40
C ILE A 681 -14.18 -30.12 26.01
N ALA A 682 -15.48 -30.44 25.98
CA ALA A 682 -15.98 -31.76 26.37
C ALA A 682 -15.37 -32.89 25.51
N CYS A 683 -15.00 -32.59 24.26
CA CYS A 683 -14.31 -33.51 23.35
C CYS A 683 -12.87 -33.07 23.01
N HIS A 684 -12.57 -31.77 23.15
CA HIS A 684 -11.27 -31.15 22.85
C HIS A 684 -10.54 -30.71 24.15
N ASN A 685 -10.37 -31.63 25.09
CA ASN A 685 -9.70 -31.38 26.38
C ASN A 685 -8.21 -31.78 26.40
N GLY A 686 -7.63 -32.15 25.24
CA GLY A 686 -6.26 -32.66 25.15
C GLY A 686 -6.09 -34.12 25.60
N GLU A 687 -7.19 -34.82 25.94
CA GLU A 687 -7.20 -36.25 26.21
C GLU A 687 -7.72 -37.00 24.97
N GLY A 688 -6.98 -37.99 24.47
CA GLY A 688 -7.36 -38.75 23.27
C GLY A 688 -6.79 -38.19 21.96
N LYS A 689 -7.56 -38.29 20.86
CA LYS A 689 -7.08 -37.98 19.49
C LYS A 689 -7.36 -36.53 19.04
N ALA A 690 -8.24 -35.81 19.73
CA ALA A 690 -8.58 -34.42 19.40
C ALA A 690 -7.56 -33.46 20.00
N PHE A 691 -7.28 -32.35 19.31
CA PHE A 691 -6.39 -31.31 19.83
C PHE A 691 -7.03 -30.53 20.98
N ASP A 692 -6.21 -29.96 21.85
CA ASP A 692 -6.64 -29.26 23.08
C ASP A 692 -7.17 -27.85 22.78
N LEU A 693 -8.39 -27.56 23.23
CA LEU A 693 -9.04 -26.25 23.12
C LEU A 693 -9.27 -25.56 24.48
N ARG A 694 -8.64 -26.06 25.56
CA ARG A 694 -8.71 -25.41 26.88
C ARG A 694 -7.95 -24.09 26.88
N GLY A 695 -8.54 -23.09 27.54
CA GLY A 695 -7.93 -21.80 27.79
C GLY A 695 -6.85 -21.83 28.88
N GLY A 696 -6.31 -20.66 29.20
CA GLY A 696 -5.41 -20.44 30.35
C GLY A 696 -3.93 -20.70 30.09
N LYS A 697 -3.55 -21.77 29.39
CA LYS A 697 -2.14 -22.03 29.06
C LYS A 697 -1.68 -21.15 27.90
N LYS A 698 -0.72 -20.26 28.15
CA LYS A 698 -0.05 -19.43 27.14
C LYS A 698 1.39 -19.90 26.90
N ASP A 699 1.89 -19.74 25.68
CA ASP A 699 3.31 -19.99 25.37
C ASP A 699 4.20 -18.78 25.73
N ASN A 700 5.50 -18.86 25.42
CA ASN A 700 6.46 -17.80 25.71
C ASN A 700 6.24 -16.50 24.90
N ARG A 701 5.35 -16.51 23.89
CA ARG A 701 4.91 -15.33 23.13
C ARG A 701 3.54 -14.83 23.58
N GLY A 702 2.95 -15.46 24.59
CA GLY A 702 1.66 -15.11 25.15
C GLY A 702 0.46 -15.66 24.36
N TYR A 703 0.66 -16.59 23.42
CA TYR A 703 -0.43 -17.20 22.66
C TYR A 703 -1.05 -18.39 23.38
N GLY A 704 -2.39 -18.46 23.38
CA GLY A 704 -3.13 -19.54 24.03
C GLY A 704 -3.13 -20.84 23.23
N THR A 705 -3.16 -21.98 23.93
CA THR A 705 -3.22 -23.31 23.30
C THR A 705 -4.46 -23.45 22.40
N SER A 706 -5.63 -23.02 22.89
CA SER A 706 -6.88 -23.00 22.13
C SER A 706 -6.83 -22.12 20.90
N TYR A 707 -6.28 -20.91 21.01
CA TYR A 707 -6.10 -20.00 19.87
C TYR A 707 -5.23 -20.63 18.78
N LEU A 708 -4.03 -21.10 19.15
CA LEU A 708 -3.06 -21.73 18.23
C LEU A 708 -3.62 -22.96 17.51
N ASN A 709 -4.53 -23.69 18.16
CA ASN A 709 -5.16 -24.86 17.57
C ASN A 709 -6.40 -24.52 16.73
N LEU A 710 -7.03 -23.35 16.90
CA LEU A 710 -8.27 -22.98 16.22
C LEU A 710 -8.07 -22.03 15.03
N HIS A 711 -7.20 -21.02 15.16
CA HIS A 711 -6.94 -20.05 14.08
C HIS A 711 -6.49 -20.68 12.74
N PRO A 712 -5.88 -21.88 12.67
CA PRO A 712 -5.51 -22.48 11.40
C PRO A 712 -6.68 -22.79 10.46
N TYR A 713 -7.91 -22.86 10.98
CA TYR A 713 -9.11 -23.23 10.23
C TYR A 713 -9.91 -22.01 9.74
N VAL A 714 -9.32 -20.81 9.80
CA VAL A 714 -9.91 -19.53 9.37
C VAL A 714 -9.18 -18.98 8.16
N HIS A 715 -9.92 -18.68 7.09
CA HIS A 715 -9.43 -17.97 5.90
C HIS A 715 -9.42 -16.46 6.16
N ARG A 716 -8.27 -15.80 5.94
CA ARG A 716 -8.04 -14.41 6.33
C ARG A 716 -6.86 -13.78 5.58
N GLN A 717 -6.81 -12.44 5.51
CA GLN A 717 -5.85 -11.69 4.69
C GLN A 717 -4.46 -11.50 5.32
N GLY A 718 -4.37 -11.50 6.65
CA GLY A 718 -3.10 -11.19 7.32
C GLY A 718 -2.80 -9.70 7.47
N GLY A 719 -1.53 -9.37 7.73
CA GLY A 719 -1.05 -7.99 7.91
C GLY A 719 -0.77 -7.25 6.61
N GLU A 720 -0.38 -7.94 5.54
CA GLU A 720 -0.01 -7.31 4.26
C GLU A 720 -1.13 -7.43 3.24
N GLY A 721 -2.30 -6.90 3.60
CA GLY A 721 -3.46 -6.94 2.71
C GLY A 721 -3.26 -6.15 1.42
N ASP A 722 -3.90 -6.61 0.35
CA ASP A 722 -3.91 -5.96 -0.96
C ASP A 722 -4.44 -4.51 -0.86
N MET A 723 -3.97 -3.58 -1.69
CA MET A 723 -4.40 -2.17 -1.65
C MET A 723 -5.74 -1.93 -2.33
N VAL A 724 -6.09 -2.72 -3.34
CA VAL A 724 -7.32 -2.51 -4.10
C VAL A 724 -8.54 -2.88 -3.27
N VAL A 725 -9.71 -2.31 -3.58
CA VAL A 725 -10.95 -2.72 -2.91
C VAL A 725 -11.20 -4.19 -3.23
N LEU A 726 -11.41 -4.99 -2.18
CA LEU A 726 -11.56 -6.43 -2.28
C LEU A 726 -12.92 -6.81 -2.87
N TYR A 727 -13.02 -8.04 -3.39
CA TYR A 727 -14.32 -8.55 -3.79
C TYR A 727 -15.19 -8.72 -2.54
N PRO A 728 -16.46 -8.29 -2.57
CA PRO A 728 -17.41 -8.60 -1.50
C PRO A 728 -17.41 -10.10 -1.18
N TYR A 729 -17.55 -10.46 0.09
CA TYR A 729 -17.50 -11.84 0.59
C TYR A 729 -16.15 -12.59 0.41
N GLU A 730 -15.05 -11.92 0.07
CA GLU A 730 -13.74 -12.58 -0.11
C GLU A 730 -13.21 -13.24 1.18
N TYR A 731 -13.10 -12.46 2.26
CA TYR A 731 -12.72 -12.96 3.60
C TYR A 731 -13.95 -13.18 4.49
N HIS A 732 -14.89 -13.98 4.00
CA HIS A 732 -16.15 -14.26 4.70
C HIS A 732 -16.11 -15.57 5.49
N PRO A 733 -16.76 -15.68 6.67
CA PRO A 733 -16.86 -16.90 7.47
C PRO A 733 -17.18 -18.18 6.69
N ASN A 734 -18.05 -18.16 5.67
CA ASN A 734 -18.38 -19.37 4.89
C ASN A 734 -17.22 -19.91 4.03
N THR A 735 -16.15 -19.14 3.80
CA THR A 735 -14.93 -19.61 3.12
C THR A 735 -13.95 -20.28 4.10
N SER A 736 -14.15 -20.11 5.40
CA SER A 736 -13.35 -20.76 6.46
C SER A 736 -13.77 -22.22 6.69
N GLU A 737 -12.79 -23.12 6.78
CA GLU A 737 -13.03 -24.56 7.04
C GLU A 737 -13.80 -24.77 8.35
N LEU A 738 -13.45 -24.01 9.41
CA LEU A 738 -14.10 -24.06 10.72
C LEU A 738 -15.62 -23.91 10.62
N VAL A 739 -16.08 -22.89 9.91
CA VAL A 739 -17.51 -22.56 9.82
C VAL A 739 -18.26 -23.59 9.00
N ARG A 740 -17.67 -24.05 7.88
CA ARG A 740 -18.24 -25.11 7.04
C ARG A 740 -18.42 -26.40 7.85
N LEU A 741 -17.39 -26.81 8.60
CA LEU A 741 -17.43 -27.99 9.46
C LEU A 741 -18.55 -27.92 10.51
N LEU A 742 -18.63 -26.80 11.22
CA LEU A 742 -19.63 -26.61 12.26
C LEU A 742 -21.06 -26.55 11.68
N LYS A 743 -21.27 -25.89 10.53
CA LYS A 743 -22.58 -25.83 9.87
C LYS A 743 -23.03 -27.17 9.30
N LYS A 744 -22.09 -28.06 8.91
CA LYS A 744 -22.38 -29.46 8.55
C LYS A 744 -22.66 -30.36 9.75
N GLY A 745 -22.59 -29.81 10.97
CA GLY A 745 -23.02 -30.47 12.19
C GLY A 745 -21.94 -31.26 12.90
N HIS A 746 -20.65 -30.88 12.78
CA HIS A 746 -19.49 -31.46 13.47
C HIS A 746 -19.85 -32.15 14.82
N TYR A 747 -20.01 -33.48 14.78
CA TYR A 747 -20.42 -34.33 15.91
C TYR A 747 -21.63 -33.83 16.74
N ASN A 748 -22.63 -33.24 16.08
CA ASN A 748 -23.82 -32.60 16.67
C ASN A 748 -23.53 -31.46 17.67
N VAL A 749 -22.39 -30.79 17.57
CA VAL A 749 -22.15 -29.55 18.32
C VAL A 749 -23.20 -28.50 17.92
N GLN A 750 -23.81 -27.85 18.90
CA GLN A 750 -24.81 -26.80 18.70
C GLN A 750 -24.34 -25.51 19.34
N LEU A 751 -24.21 -24.48 18.52
CA LEU A 751 -23.96 -23.10 18.95
C LEU A 751 -25.29 -22.33 18.94
N THR A 752 -25.46 -21.47 19.93
CA THR A 752 -26.53 -20.48 19.96
C THR A 752 -26.27 -19.36 18.94
N ASP A 753 -27.30 -18.60 18.58
CA ASP A 753 -27.15 -17.47 17.65
C ASP A 753 -26.14 -16.42 18.13
N ALA A 754 -26.09 -16.18 19.44
CA ALA A 754 -25.13 -15.25 20.04
C ALA A 754 -23.68 -15.76 19.91
N GLU A 755 -23.46 -17.06 20.07
CA GLU A 755 -22.15 -17.67 19.90
C GLU A 755 -21.71 -17.67 18.43
N TRP A 756 -22.63 -17.95 17.49
CA TRP A 756 -22.36 -17.80 16.07
C TRP A 756 -21.92 -16.39 15.71
N ARG A 757 -22.64 -15.36 16.17
CA ARG A 757 -22.29 -13.95 15.94
C ARG A 757 -20.90 -13.60 16.47
N LYS A 758 -20.49 -14.16 17.61
CA LYS A 758 -19.15 -13.95 18.17
C LYS A 758 -18.06 -14.63 17.34
N ILE A 759 -18.28 -15.85 16.86
CA ILE A 759 -17.36 -16.54 15.95
C ILE A 759 -17.25 -15.79 14.62
N TYR A 760 -18.36 -15.29 14.08
CA TYR A 760 -18.35 -14.47 12.87
C TYR A 760 -17.58 -13.17 13.07
N ASN A 761 -17.86 -12.44 14.16
CA ASN A 761 -17.13 -11.22 14.48
C ASN A 761 -15.62 -11.47 14.67
N TRP A 762 -15.23 -12.59 15.28
CA TRP A 762 -13.82 -12.97 15.39
C TRP A 762 -13.15 -13.11 14.01
N ILE A 763 -13.82 -13.77 13.06
CA ILE A 763 -13.32 -13.93 11.68
C ILE A 763 -13.33 -12.58 10.94
N ASP A 764 -14.43 -11.82 11.03
CA ASP A 764 -14.57 -10.48 10.43
C ASP A 764 -13.52 -9.48 10.94
N TYR A 765 -12.97 -9.70 12.13
CA TYR A 765 -11.90 -8.90 12.72
C TYR A 765 -10.49 -9.41 12.39
N ASN A 766 -10.37 -10.38 11.48
CA ASN A 766 -9.12 -11.02 11.06
C ASN A 766 -8.54 -11.99 12.12
N ALA A 767 -9.41 -12.68 12.85
CA ALA A 767 -9.06 -13.73 13.84
C ALA A 767 -8.03 -13.36 14.93
N PRO A 768 -8.21 -12.26 15.66
CA PRO A 768 -7.25 -11.83 16.67
C PRO A 768 -7.21 -12.68 17.95
N ASP A 769 -6.08 -12.62 18.67
CA ASP A 769 -5.87 -13.21 20.01
C ASP A 769 -6.01 -12.13 21.11
N LYS A 770 -5.21 -11.06 21.05
CA LYS A 770 -5.03 -10.08 22.13
C LYS A 770 -5.66 -8.74 21.80
N GLY A 771 -6.53 -8.21 22.66
CA GLY A 771 -7.12 -6.87 22.48
C GLY A 771 -6.46 -5.77 23.32
N TYR A 772 -5.19 -5.89 23.67
CA TYR A 772 -4.49 -4.92 24.53
C TYR A 772 -3.02 -4.71 24.12
N PHE A 773 -2.43 -3.61 24.58
CA PHE A 773 -0.99 -3.35 24.54
C PHE A 773 -0.37 -3.33 25.94
N ASN A 774 0.89 -3.75 26.04
CA ASN A 774 1.67 -3.67 27.29
C ASN A 774 2.40 -2.33 27.43
N ALA A 775 1.66 -1.22 27.32
CA ALA A 775 2.22 0.11 27.51
C ALA A 775 2.56 0.35 28.99
N ASN A 776 3.66 1.05 29.24
CA ASN A 776 4.24 1.27 30.56
C ASN A 776 4.79 2.70 30.72
N VAL A 777 5.30 3.03 31.91
CA VAL A 777 5.97 4.32 32.17
C VAL A 777 7.26 4.43 31.36
N LEU A 778 7.38 5.49 30.57
CA LEU A 778 8.53 5.70 29.69
C LEU A 778 9.73 6.32 30.44
N LYS A 779 10.92 5.94 29.99
CA LYS A 779 12.21 6.48 30.47
C LYS A 779 12.97 7.26 29.41
N SER A 780 12.44 7.32 28.20
CA SER A 780 13.04 7.94 27.03
C SER A 780 12.55 9.37 26.82
N PHE A 781 13.38 10.19 26.20
CA PHE A 781 13.06 11.57 25.86
C PHE A 781 12.09 11.63 24.67
N PRO A 782 11.09 12.53 24.64
CA PRO A 782 10.71 13.52 25.67
C PRO A 782 9.68 13.03 26.71
N TYR A 783 9.40 11.72 26.77
CA TYR A 783 8.26 11.15 27.49
C TYR A 783 8.55 10.72 28.94
N GLN A 784 9.70 11.08 29.50
CA GLN A 784 10.16 10.51 30.77
C GLN A 784 9.17 10.75 31.92
N GLY A 785 8.84 9.67 32.63
CA GLY A 785 8.04 9.72 33.85
C GLY A 785 6.53 9.67 33.64
N TYR A 786 6.04 9.66 32.39
CA TYR A 786 4.62 9.54 32.10
C TYR A 786 4.18 8.08 31.94
N ASP A 787 3.09 7.68 32.60
CA ASP A 787 2.32 6.51 32.20
C ASP A 787 1.62 6.82 30.88
N GLN A 788 1.89 6.01 29.85
CA GLN A 788 1.44 6.30 28.50
C GLN A 788 -0.07 6.27 28.34
N ILE A 789 -0.76 5.37 29.04
CA ILE A 789 -2.21 5.18 28.88
C ILE A 789 -2.92 6.35 29.56
N GLU A 790 -2.52 6.67 30.80
CA GLU A 790 -3.08 7.81 31.53
C GLU A 790 -2.79 9.12 30.78
N ARG A 791 -1.57 9.31 30.29
CA ARG A 791 -1.16 10.54 29.59
C ARG A 791 -1.86 10.70 28.25
N ARG A 792 -1.99 9.64 27.45
CA ARG A 792 -2.75 9.65 26.20
C ARG A 792 -4.20 10.05 26.44
N LYS A 793 -4.85 9.47 27.46
CA LYS A 793 -6.23 9.81 27.84
C LYS A 793 -6.33 11.27 28.26
N GLN A 794 -5.44 11.74 29.13
CA GLN A 794 -5.40 13.13 29.60
C GLN A 794 -5.27 14.14 28.44
N LEU A 795 -4.35 13.90 27.51
CA LEU A 795 -4.14 14.78 26.35
C LEU A 795 -5.33 14.75 25.39
N THR A 796 -5.92 13.58 25.18
CA THR A 796 -7.14 13.44 24.35
C THR A 796 -8.32 14.14 24.99
N ASP A 797 -8.49 14.02 26.30
CA ASP A 797 -9.58 14.71 27.01
C ASP A 797 -9.44 16.23 26.91
N LYS A 798 -8.21 16.73 27.05
CA LYS A 798 -7.90 18.15 27.00
C LYS A 798 -8.00 18.77 25.60
N TYR A 799 -7.47 18.08 24.59
CA TYR A 799 -7.26 18.66 23.24
C TYR A 799 -8.13 18.05 22.14
N ALA A 800 -8.93 17.03 22.47
CA ALA A 800 -9.85 16.35 21.55
C ALA A 800 -11.25 16.19 22.16
N GLY A 801 -11.66 17.12 23.02
CA GLY A 801 -13.04 17.24 23.47
C GLY A 801 -13.55 16.07 24.32
N GLY A 802 -12.70 15.45 25.15
CA GLY A 802 -13.14 14.34 26.01
C GLY A 802 -13.27 12.99 25.31
N ALA A 803 -12.62 12.80 24.15
CA ALA A 803 -12.66 11.55 23.39
C ALA A 803 -11.73 10.46 23.97
N GLY A 804 -11.14 10.66 25.14
CA GLY A 804 -10.25 9.69 25.78
C GLY A 804 -11.00 8.41 26.15
N VAL A 805 -10.40 7.26 25.84
CA VAL A 805 -10.96 5.93 26.11
C VAL A 805 -10.14 5.22 27.18
N ASP A 806 -10.84 4.58 28.13
CA ASP A 806 -10.24 3.71 29.14
C ASP A 806 -10.50 2.24 28.80
N TRP A 807 -9.81 1.75 27.78
CA TRP A 807 -10.02 0.40 27.25
C TRP A 807 -9.70 -0.69 28.29
N LYS A 808 -8.80 -0.41 29.25
CA LYS A 808 -8.51 -1.33 30.36
C LYS A 808 -9.74 -1.54 31.24
N LYS A 809 -10.41 -0.44 31.60
CA LYS A 809 -11.65 -0.49 32.36
C LYS A 809 -12.74 -1.22 31.59
N GLU A 810 -12.90 -0.94 30.29
CA GLU A 810 -13.90 -1.60 29.45
C GLU A 810 -13.73 -3.12 29.38
N ILE A 811 -12.50 -3.60 29.19
CA ILE A 811 -12.18 -5.03 29.22
C ILE A 811 -12.46 -5.63 30.62
N ALA A 812 -12.05 -4.93 31.69
CA ALA A 812 -12.23 -5.40 33.06
C ALA A 812 -13.71 -5.48 33.46
N ASP A 813 -14.52 -4.48 33.10
CA ASP A 813 -15.96 -4.45 33.36
C ASP A 813 -16.66 -5.62 32.65
N TYR A 814 -16.31 -5.88 31.38
CA TYR A 814 -16.88 -7.00 30.65
C TYR A 814 -16.44 -8.36 31.21
N ALA A 815 -15.17 -8.51 31.58
CA ALA A 815 -14.69 -9.72 32.24
C ALA A 815 -15.43 -9.99 33.57
N ALA A 816 -15.67 -8.95 34.36
CA ALA A 816 -16.46 -9.03 35.58
C ALA A 816 -17.93 -9.44 35.30
N GLN A 817 -18.53 -8.87 34.25
CA GLN A 817 -19.88 -9.25 33.82
C GLN A 817 -19.94 -10.73 33.39
N LEU A 818 -18.97 -11.23 32.62
CA LEU A 818 -18.91 -12.63 32.24
C LEU A 818 -18.76 -13.55 33.46
N LYS A 819 -17.92 -13.17 34.43
CA LYS A 819 -17.78 -13.91 35.68
C LYS A 819 -19.09 -13.98 36.47
N ASN A 820 -19.88 -12.90 36.47
CA ASN A 820 -21.18 -12.83 37.15
C ASN A 820 -22.27 -13.70 36.50
N LYS A 821 -22.06 -14.18 35.25
CA LYS A 821 -22.97 -15.16 34.62
C LYS A 821 -22.80 -16.59 35.17
N GLY A 822 -21.80 -16.82 36.03
CA GLY A 822 -21.52 -18.12 36.64
C GLY A 822 -20.51 -18.95 35.85
N GLU A 823 -20.21 -20.14 36.40
CA GLU A 823 -19.25 -21.07 35.79
C GLU A 823 -19.82 -21.67 34.50
N ILE A 824 -19.00 -21.66 33.44
CA ILE A 824 -19.33 -22.29 32.16
C ILE A 824 -19.00 -23.77 32.25
N LYS A 825 -20.01 -24.62 32.10
CA LYS A 825 -19.83 -26.08 32.10
C LYS A 825 -19.74 -26.63 30.69
N PRO A 826 -18.78 -27.52 30.39
CA PRO A 826 -18.72 -28.22 29.12
C PRO A 826 -20.00 -29.04 28.88
N VAL A 827 -20.58 -28.87 27.70
CA VAL A 827 -21.75 -29.60 27.24
C VAL A 827 -21.28 -30.65 26.25
N MET A 828 -21.39 -31.92 26.64
CA MET A 828 -21.14 -33.03 25.73
C MET A 828 -22.20 -33.02 24.62
N PRO A 829 -21.82 -32.98 23.33
CA PRO A 829 -22.80 -33.00 22.24
C PRO A 829 -23.55 -34.34 22.21
N LYS A 830 -24.77 -34.32 21.70
CA LYS A 830 -25.57 -35.55 21.53
C LYS A 830 -24.81 -36.49 20.60
N LYS A 831 -24.58 -37.74 21.03
CA LYS A 831 -23.94 -38.75 20.19
C LYS A 831 -24.61 -38.77 18.81
N VAL A 832 -23.78 -38.70 17.77
CA VAL A 832 -24.26 -38.88 16.39
C VAL A 832 -24.88 -40.27 16.31
N SER A 833 -26.13 -40.33 15.84
CA SER A 833 -26.78 -41.62 15.63
C SER A 833 -25.99 -42.40 14.57
N PRO A 834 -25.66 -43.68 14.80
CA PRO A 834 -24.99 -44.48 13.80
C PRO A 834 -25.77 -44.43 12.50
N VAL A 835 -25.12 -43.98 11.44
CA VAL A 835 -25.73 -43.96 10.11
C VAL A 835 -25.65 -45.38 9.57
N LYS A 836 -26.80 -45.99 9.28
CA LYS A 836 -26.83 -47.29 8.65
C LYS A 836 -26.42 -47.14 7.18
N GLU A 837 -25.22 -47.58 6.86
CA GLU A 837 -24.72 -47.58 5.50
C GLU A 837 -25.58 -48.47 4.61
N LYS A 838 -26.02 -47.91 3.48
CA LYS A 838 -26.74 -48.64 2.45
C LYS A 838 -25.82 -48.84 1.26
N VAL A 839 -25.32 -50.06 1.09
CA VAL A 839 -24.54 -50.42 -0.10
C VAL A 839 -25.48 -50.55 -1.29
N LEU A 840 -25.34 -49.64 -2.25
CA LEU A 840 -26.06 -49.68 -3.52
C LEU A 840 -25.18 -50.35 -4.57
N LYS A 841 -25.77 -51.27 -5.35
CA LYS A 841 -25.11 -51.87 -6.52
C LYS A 841 -25.74 -51.34 -7.79
N VAL A 842 -24.90 -50.89 -8.72
CA VAL A 842 -25.27 -50.47 -10.07
C VAL A 842 -24.59 -51.42 -11.06
N LYS A 843 -25.32 -51.88 -12.08
CA LYS A 843 -24.78 -52.88 -13.02
C LYS A 843 -23.64 -52.25 -13.83
N GLY A 844 -22.46 -52.85 -13.77
CA GLY A 844 -21.31 -52.39 -14.53
C GLY A 844 -20.57 -51.19 -13.93
N TRP A 845 -20.79 -50.88 -12.65
CA TRP A 845 -20.02 -49.90 -11.88
C TRP A 845 -19.70 -50.48 -10.48
N PRO A 846 -18.47 -50.30 -9.94
CA PRO A 846 -17.31 -49.64 -10.53
C PRO A 846 -16.75 -50.39 -11.75
N PHE A 847 -15.85 -49.77 -12.50
CA PHE A 847 -15.16 -50.39 -13.63
C PHE A 847 -13.70 -49.95 -13.76
N ALA A 848 -12.88 -50.82 -14.35
CA ALA A 848 -11.48 -50.53 -14.61
C ALA A 848 -11.29 -49.52 -15.76
N PRO A 849 -10.20 -48.73 -15.77
CA PRO A 849 -9.94 -47.70 -16.79
C PRO A 849 -10.01 -48.20 -18.25
N ASP A 850 -9.59 -49.44 -18.52
CA ASP A 850 -9.61 -49.99 -19.89
C ASP A 850 -11.02 -50.07 -20.49
N ARG A 851 -12.05 -50.19 -19.64
CA ARG A 851 -13.45 -50.25 -20.07
C ARG A 851 -13.95 -48.94 -20.68
N VAL A 852 -13.31 -47.81 -20.38
CA VAL A 852 -13.68 -46.51 -20.98
C VAL A 852 -13.60 -46.56 -22.50
N LYS A 853 -12.62 -47.29 -23.07
CA LYS A 853 -12.49 -47.46 -24.52
C LYS A 853 -13.69 -48.17 -25.13
N GLU A 854 -14.24 -49.17 -24.43
CA GLU A 854 -15.46 -49.88 -24.86
C GLU A 854 -16.68 -48.96 -24.78
N MET A 855 -16.78 -48.16 -23.72
CA MET A 855 -17.89 -47.22 -23.52
C MET A 855 -17.94 -46.10 -24.57
N LEU A 856 -16.79 -45.77 -25.18
CA LEU A 856 -16.65 -44.75 -26.22
C LEU A 856 -16.49 -45.35 -27.62
N ALA A 857 -16.60 -46.67 -27.80
CA ALA A 857 -16.31 -47.33 -29.07
C ALA A 857 -17.24 -46.87 -30.23
N ASP A 858 -18.47 -46.49 -29.90
CA ASP A 858 -19.48 -46.01 -30.85
C ASP A 858 -19.45 -44.49 -31.06
N GLU A 859 -18.60 -43.75 -30.31
CA GLU A 859 -18.47 -42.30 -30.44
C GLU A 859 -17.61 -41.94 -31.66
N LYS A 860 -18.13 -41.04 -32.52
CA LYS A 860 -17.44 -40.62 -33.75
C LYS A 860 -16.18 -39.81 -33.50
N GLU A 861 -16.17 -39.08 -32.40
CA GLU A 861 -15.09 -38.20 -31.97
C GLU A 861 -15.01 -38.30 -30.44
N THR A 862 -13.81 -38.43 -29.89
CA THR A 862 -13.59 -38.52 -28.43
C THR A 862 -12.89 -37.29 -27.86
N VAL A 863 -12.35 -36.43 -28.72
CA VAL A 863 -11.73 -35.14 -28.38
C VAL A 863 -12.26 -34.08 -29.34
N LYS A 864 -12.77 -32.97 -28.80
CA LYS A 864 -13.25 -31.83 -29.58
C LYS A 864 -12.45 -30.59 -29.21
N VAL A 865 -11.93 -29.87 -30.21
CA VAL A 865 -11.22 -28.59 -30.02
C VAL A 865 -12.06 -27.46 -30.58
N LEU A 866 -12.29 -26.44 -29.75
CA LEU A 866 -13.07 -25.27 -30.08
C LEU A 866 -12.18 -24.02 -30.02
N GLU A 867 -12.07 -23.29 -31.13
CA GLU A 867 -11.44 -21.97 -31.14
C GLU A 867 -12.47 -20.90 -30.72
N ILE A 868 -12.21 -20.21 -29.61
CA ILE A 868 -13.17 -19.26 -29.00
C ILE A 868 -12.81 -17.79 -29.27
N ALA A 869 -11.56 -17.55 -29.66
CA ALA A 869 -11.02 -16.29 -30.17
C ALA A 869 -9.74 -16.61 -30.98
N PRO A 870 -9.23 -15.69 -31.83
CA PRO A 870 -8.03 -15.94 -32.62
C PRO A 870 -6.85 -16.43 -31.77
N GLY A 871 -6.44 -17.69 -31.98
CA GLY A 871 -5.33 -18.29 -31.23
C GLY A 871 -5.64 -18.73 -29.79
N VAL A 872 -6.91 -18.72 -29.37
CA VAL A 872 -7.35 -19.18 -28.05
C VAL A 872 -8.32 -20.35 -28.22
N GLN A 873 -7.95 -21.53 -27.70
CA GLN A 873 -8.68 -22.77 -27.87
C GLN A 873 -9.14 -23.39 -26.55
N MET A 874 -10.20 -24.18 -26.61
CA MET A 874 -10.70 -25.04 -25.54
C MET A 874 -10.79 -26.48 -26.04
N THR A 875 -10.20 -27.42 -25.29
CA THR A 875 -10.25 -28.85 -25.60
C THR A 875 -11.26 -29.54 -24.69
N PHE A 876 -12.09 -30.38 -25.28
CA PHE A 876 -13.10 -31.16 -24.61
C PHE A 876 -12.87 -32.64 -24.84
N VAL A 877 -13.13 -33.45 -23.82
CA VAL A 877 -13.16 -34.92 -23.92
C VAL A 877 -14.60 -35.42 -23.84
N ARG A 878 -14.86 -36.53 -24.51
CA ARG A 878 -16.19 -37.16 -24.52
C ARG A 878 -16.40 -37.99 -23.26
N ILE A 879 -17.41 -37.62 -22.47
CA ILE A 879 -17.80 -38.34 -21.26
C ILE A 879 -18.98 -39.27 -21.59
N PRO A 880 -18.83 -40.60 -21.42
CA PRO A 880 -19.87 -41.54 -21.81
C PRO A 880 -21.10 -41.46 -20.90
N ALA A 881 -22.27 -41.79 -21.45
CA ALA A 881 -23.47 -42.08 -20.67
C ALA A 881 -23.24 -43.28 -19.72
N GLY A 882 -23.97 -43.35 -18.61
CA GLY A 882 -23.77 -44.42 -17.65
C GLY A 882 -24.66 -44.30 -16.41
N GLU A 883 -24.47 -45.21 -15.47
CA GLU A 883 -25.13 -45.16 -14.16
C GLU A 883 -24.08 -45.42 -13.07
N PHE A 884 -24.17 -44.72 -11.96
CA PHE A 884 -23.24 -44.85 -10.83
C PHE A 884 -23.92 -44.61 -9.49
N VAL A 885 -23.18 -44.87 -8.40
CA VAL A 885 -23.61 -44.50 -7.05
C VAL A 885 -23.01 -43.15 -6.70
N MET A 886 -23.87 -42.14 -6.57
CA MET A 886 -23.51 -40.79 -6.16
C MET A 886 -23.51 -40.66 -4.64
N GLY A 887 -22.55 -39.90 -4.11
CA GLY A 887 -22.33 -39.72 -2.69
C GLY A 887 -21.46 -40.81 -2.05
N SER A 888 -21.20 -40.66 -0.75
CA SER A 888 -20.46 -41.65 0.04
C SER A 888 -20.78 -41.50 1.52
N TYR A 889 -20.85 -42.63 2.23
CA TYR A 889 -20.93 -42.67 3.69
C TYR A 889 -19.57 -42.42 4.37
N HIS A 890 -18.46 -42.44 3.61
CA HIS A 890 -17.13 -42.07 4.11
C HIS A 890 -16.97 -40.55 4.31
N GLY A 891 -17.85 -39.75 3.68
CA GLY A 891 -17.81 -38.30 3.68
C GLY A 891 -18.54 -37.61 4.83
N GLU A 892 -18.75 -36.30 4.64
CA GLU A 892 -19.49 -35.48 5.58
C GLU A 892 -21.01 -35.76 5.52
N PRO A 893 -21.80 -35.38 6.54
CA PRO A 893 -23.24 -35.69 6.57
C PRO A 893 -24.07 -35.22 5.37
N ASP A 894 -23.59 -34.23 4.62
CA ASP A 894 -24.23 -33.72 3.42
C ASP A 894 -23.93 -34.52 2.14
N THR A 895 -23.09 -35.57 2.23
CA THR A 895 -22.69 -36.44 1.10
C THR A 895 -23.42 -37.78 1.06
N TYR A 896 -24.36 -38.03 1.98
CA TYR A 896 -25.16 -39.26 2.05
C TYR A 896 -26.61 -38.98 2.52
N PRO A 897 -27.58 -39.90 2.30
CA PRO A 897 -27.45 -41.26 1.77
C PRO A 897 -27.00 -41.30 0.31
N THR A 898 -26.28 -42.36 -0.06
CA THR A 898 -25.91 -42.60 -1.45
C THR A 898 -27.14 -42.83 -2.33
N THR A 899 -27.05 -42.46 -3.61
CA THR A 899 -28.17 -42.53 -4.56
C THR A 899 -27.70 -43.10 -5.90
N LYS A 900 -28.52 -43.95 -6.53
CA LYS A 900 -28.26 -44.38 -7.92
C LYS A 900 -28.60 -43.23 -8.85
N VAL A 901 -27.64 -42.83 -9.68
CA VAL A 901 -27.81 -41.73 -10.62
C VAL A 901 -27.45 -42.20 -12.02
N LYS A 902 -28.33 -41.90 -12.97
CA LYS A 902 -28.16 -42.21 -14.38
C LYS A 902 -27.82 -40.93 -15.13
N ILE A 903 -26.72 -40.96 -15.88
CA ILE A 903 -26.35 -39.95 -16.87
C ILE A 903 -26.89 -40.44 -18.21
N ASP A 904 -28.01 -39.87 -18.66
CA ASP A 904 -28.80 -40.41 -19.78
C ASP A 904 -28.13 -40.29 -21.15
N LYS A 905 -27.34 -39.23 -21.35
CA LYS A 905 -26.62 -38.96 -22.60
C LYS A 905 -25.15 -38.72 -22.31
N ALA A 906 -24.30 -39.12 -23.25
CA ALA A 906 -22.93 -38.67 -23.28
C ALA A 906 -22.88 -37.15 -23.50
N PHE A 907 -21.82 -36.51 -23.02
CA PHE A 907 -21.63 -35.07 -23.15
C PHE A 907 -20.14 -34.76 -23.29
N TRP A 908 -19.82 -33.56 -23.75
CA TRP A 908 -18.44 -33.09 -23.81
C TRP A 908 -18.11 -32.32 -22.53
N MET A 909 -16.91 -32.50 -21.99
CA MET A 909 -16.44 -31.76 -20.82
C MET A 909 -15.06 -31.20 -21.09
N GLY A 910 -14.81 -29.95 -20.69
CA GLY A 910 -13.49 -29.34 -20.79
C GLY A 910 -12.46 -30.22 -20.06
N GLU A 911 -11.37 -30.55 -20.74
CA GLU A 911 -10.33 -31.42 -20.16
C GLU A 911 -9.62 -30.77 -18.96
N LEU A 912 -9.66 -29.44 -18.92
CA LEU A 912 -9.16 -28.55 -17.88
C LEU A 912 -10.25 -27.53 -17.50
N GLU A 913 -10.04 -26.87 -16.37
CA GLU A 913 -10.79 -25.69 -15.94
C GLU A 913 -10.60 -24.53 -16.93
N VAL A 914 -11.58 -23.62 -16.99
CA VAL A 914 -11.48 -22.42 -17.84
C VAL A 914 -10.32 -21.54 -17.37
N THR A 915 -9.42 -21.15 -18.27
CA THR A 915 -8.25 -20.32 -17.93
C THR A 915 -8.58 -18.83 -17.91
N ASN A 916 -7.72 -18.02 -17.30
CA ASN A 916 -7.82 -16.55 -17.36
C ASN A 916 -7.86 -16.04 -18.80
N GLN A 917 -7.02 -16.58 -19.69
CA GLN A 917 -7.01 -16.19 -21.10
C GLN A 917 -8.34 -16.51 -21.79
N GLN A 918 -8.90 -17.70 -21.55
CA GLN A 918 -10.16 -18.13 -22.14
C GLN A 918 -11.34 -17.30 -21.61
N TYR A 919 -11.36 -17.01 -20.30
CA TYR A 919 -12.39 -16.18 -19.67
C TYR A 919 -12.37 -14.74 -20.19
N ASN A 920 -11.18 -14.15 -20.31
CA ASN A 920 -10.99 -12.76 -20.72
C ASN A 920 -11.30 -12.50 -22.20
N THR A 921 -11.54 -13.55 -23.01
CA THR A 921 -12.12 -13.38 -24.36
C THR A 921 -13.55 -12.84 -24.35
N ILE A 922 -14.26 -13.00 -23.22
CA ILE A 922 -15.61 -12.49 -23.00
C ILE A 922 -15.60 -11.36 -21.97
N PHE A 923 -14.83 -11.50 -20.88
CA PHE A 923 -14.75 -10.52 -19.80
C PHE A 923 -13.33 -9.93 -19.66
N PRO A 924 -12.89 -9.04 -20.56
CA PRO A 924 -11.49 -8.57 -20.62
C PRO A 924 -11.02 -7.77 -19.40
N GLN A 925 -11.93 -7.36 -18.52
CA GLN A 925 -11.64 -6.61 -17.29
C GLN A 925 -11.51 -7.50 -16.05
N HIS A 926 -11.70 -8.82 -16.17
CA HIS A 926 -11.56 -9.73 -15.05
C HIS A 926 -10.10 -9.90 -14.64
N ASP A 927 -9.89 -9.91 -13.33
CA ASP A 927 -8.58 -10.12 -12.72
C ASP A 927 -8.71 -11.11 -11.56
N SER A 928 -8.10 -12.29 -11.74
CA SER A 928 -7.97 -13.33 -10.71
C SER A 928 -6.98 -12.94 -9.60
N ARG A 929 -6.30 -11.79 -9.71
CA ARG A 929 -5.41 -11.16 -8.73
C ARG A 929 -4.25 -12.03 -8.28
N TYR A 930 -4.05 -12.11 -6.97
CA TYR A 930 -2.92 -12.76 -6.30
C TYR A 930 -3.41 -13.71 -5.19
N VAL A 931 -2.56 -14.65 -4.82
CA VAL A 931 -2.68 -15.45 -3.61
C VAL A 931 -1.74 -14.88 -2.55
N ASP A 932 -2.26 -14.66 -1.36
CA ASP A 932 -1.55 -13.97 -0.28
C ASP A 932 -0.31 -14.74 0.19
N GLN A 933 0.74 -13.99 0.53
CA GLN A 933 1.86 -14.47 1.32
C GLN A 933 1.54 -14.33 2.81
N GLN A 934 2.22 -15.10 3.66
CA GLN A 934 2.10 -15.01 5.10
C GLN A 934 3.40 -14.51 5.71
N TRP A 935 3.48 -13.23 6.05
CA TRP A 935 4.29 -12.61 7.11
C TRP A 935 4.02 -11.10 7.00
N LYS A 936 5.08 -10.28 7.05
CA LYS A 936 5.12 -8.87 6.67
C LYS A 936 6.23 -8.62 5.63
N ASP A 937 6.41 -7.35 5.25
CA ASP A 937 7.52 -6.83 4.44
C ASP A 937 7.43 -7.23 2.95
N HIS A 938 6.21 -7.51 2.46
CA HIS A 938 5.96 -7.91 1.08
C HIS A 938 6.27 -6.77 0.10
N VAL A 939 7.12 -7.04 -0.89
CA VAL A 939 7.47 -6.07 -1.95
C VAL A 939 6.67 -6.25 -3.25
N VAL A 940 5.77 -7.23 -3.25
CA VAL A 940 4.82 -7.55 -4.30
C VAL A 940 3.47 -7.92 -3.67
N PRO A 941 2.34 -7.82 -4.38
CA PRO A 941 1.03 -8.13 -3.81
C PRO A 941 0.86 -9.58 -3.32
N GLY A 942 1.62 -10.52 -3.87
CA GLY A 942 1.55 -11.95 -3.53
C GLY A 942 1.98 -12.83 -4.70
N TYR A 943 1.55 -14.09 -4.69
CA TYR A 943 1.80 -15.03 -5.80
C TYR A 943 0.78 -14.79 -6.93
N PRO A 944 1.21 -14.61 -8.19
CA PRO A 944 0.28 -14.35 -9.29
C PRO A 944 -0.74 -15.48 -9.47
N ALA A 945 -2.02 -15.08 -9.56
CA ALA A 945 -3.15 -15.95 -9.84
C ALA A 945 -3.83 -15.64 -11.19
N ASN A 946 -3.38 -14.59 -11.88
CA ASN A 946 -3.98 -14.08 -13.11
C ASN A 946 -3.13 -14.34 -14.38
N LYS A 947 -2.20 -15.31 -14.37
CA LYS A 947 -1.46 -15.65 -15.60
C LYS A 947 -2.41 -16.27 -16.64
N PRO A 948 -2.17 -16.06 -17.95
CA PRO A 948 -3.07 -16.50 -19.03
C PRO A 948 -3.50 -17.98 -18.94
N GLU A 949 -2.56 -18.86 -18.60
CA GLU A 949 -2.73 -20.31 -18.53
C GLU A 949 -3.37 -20.82 -17.23
N GLN A 950 -3.34 -20.02 -16.16
CA GLN A 950 -3.90 -20.43 -14.87
C GLN A 950 -5.44 -20.50 -14.95
N PRO A 951 -6.08 -21.44 -14.22
CA PRO A 951 -7.53 -21.43 -14.04
C PRO A 951 -8.02 -20.08 -13.52
N VAL A 952 -9.14 -19.62 -14.07
CA VAL A 952 -9.81 -18.42 -13.59
C VAL A 952 -10.41 -18.68 -12.21
N ILE A 953 -10.20 -17.75 -11.28
CA ILE A 953 -10.77 -17.77 -9.91
C ILE A 953 -11.40 -16.43 -9.58
N ARG A 954 -12.09 -16.32 -8.44
CA ARG A 954 -12.86 -15.13 -8.04
C ARG A 954 -13.96 -14.78 -9.05
N VAL A 955 -14.55 -15.82 -9.64
CA VAL A 955 -15.71 -15.73 -10.54
C VAL A 955 -16.93 -16.24 -9.79
N SER A 956 -18.04 -15.50 -9.82
CA SER A 956 -19.28 -15.97 -9.21
C SER A 956 -19.97 -17.02 -10.09
N TYR A 957 -20.88 -17.81 -9.51
CA TYR A 957 -21.71 -18.73 -10.29
C TYR A 957 -22.48 -17.99 -11.41
N ASN A 958 -23.02 -16.81 -11.10
CA ASN A 958 -23.75 -16.00 -12.08
C ASN A 958 -22.86 -15.60 -13.27
N ASP A 959 -21.61 -15.18 -12.99
CA ASP A 959 -20.65 -14.82 -14.03
C ASP A 959 -20.25 -16.04 -14.87
N ALA A 960 -20.02 -17.20 -14.23
CA ALA A 960 -19.70 -18.44 -14.92
C ALA A 960 -20.84 -18.93 -15.83
N MET A 961 -22.11 -18.78 -15.39
CA MET A 961 -23.28 -19.08 -16.24
C MET A 961 -23.44 -18.07 -17.38
N GLU A 962 -23.17 -16.79 -17.16
CA GLU A 962 -23.19 -15.78 -18.24
C GLU A 962 -22.09 -16.02 -19.26
N TYR A 963 -20.89 -16.43 -18.82
CA TYR A 963 -19.81 -16.89 -19.70
C TYR A 963 -20.29 -18.03 -20.60
N CYS A 964 -20.88 -19.08 -20.02
CA CYS A 964 -21.42 -20.22 -20.75
C CYS A 964 -22.48 -19.80 -21.78
N LYS A 965 -23.38 -18.89 -21.39
CA LYS A 965 -24.45 -18.38 -22.25
C LYS A 965 -23.90 -17.60 -23.45
N ILE A 966 -22.96 -16.67 -23.23
CA ILE A 966 -22.34 -15.90 -24.31
C ILE A 966 -21.53 -16.82 -25.22
N LEU A 967 -20.80 -17.78 -24.65
CA LEU A 967 -20.02 -18.73 -25.45
C LEU A 967 -20.91 -19.65 -26.29
N SER A 968 -22.06 -20.08 -25.76
CA SER A 968 -23.08 -20.81 -26.52
C SER A 968 -23.57 -20.01 -27.72
N GLN A 969 -23.90 -18.73 -27.51
CA GLN A 969 -24.34 -17.83 -28.57
C GLN A 969 -23.29 -17.64 -29.68
N LYS A 970 -22.00 -17.55 -29.30
CA LYS A 970 -20.90 -17.39 -30.26
C LYS A 970 -20.64 -18.64 -31.10
N THR A 971 -20.87 -19.82 -30.53
CA THR A 971 -20.41 -21.10 -31.10
C THR A 971 -21.55 -21.91 -31.72
N GLY A 972 -22.80 -21.61 -31.36
CA GLY A 972 -23.97 -22.42 -31.73
C GLY A 972 -24.08 -23.74 -30.96
N LEU A 973 -23.21 -23.97 -29.98
CA LEU A 973 -23.21 -25.16 -29.12
C LEU A 973 -23.96 -24.90 -27.82
N ASN A 974 -24.53 -25.94 -27.21
CA ASN A 974 -25.20 -25.83 -25.91
C ASN A 974 -24.18 -25.94 -24.76
N ILE A 975 -23.48 -24.83 -24.48
CA ILE A 975 -22.42 -24.75 -23.45
C ILE A 975 -23.00 -24.30 -22.12
N THR A 976 -22.67 -25.03 -21.05
CA THR A 976 -23.19 -24.80 -19.69
C THR A 976 -22.21 -25.32 -18.65
N LEU A 977 -22.40 -24.95 -17.37
CA LEU A 977 -21.77 -25.65 -16.26
C LEU A 977 -22.35 -27.07 -16.12
N PRO A 978 -21.56 -28.06 -15.66
CA PRO A 978 -22.08 -29.39 -15.38
C PRO A 978 -23.10 -29.35 -14.24
N THR A 979 -24.06 -30.28 -14.26
CA THR A 979 -24.78 -30.63 -13.03
C THR A 979 -23.81 -31.27 -12.04
N GLU A 980 -24.18 -31.25 -10.77
CA GLU A 980 -23.43 -31.93 -9.73
C GLU A 980 -23.22 -33.43 -10.02
N ALA A 981 -24.24 -34.10 -10.55
CA ALA A 981 -24.16 -35.50 -10.94
C ALA A 981 -23.21 -35.74 -12.11
N GLN A 982 -23.29 -34.92 -13.16
CA GLN A 982 -22.36 -34.98 -14.30
C GLN A 982 -20.92 -34.79 -13.82
N TRP A 983 -20.69 -33.82 -12.92
CA TRP A 983 -19.37 -33.57 -12.37
C TRP A 983 -18.85 -34.76 -11.55
N GLU A 984 -19.66 -35.35 -10.65
CA GLU A 984 -19.20 -36.49 -9.83
C GLU A 984 -18.96 -37.75 -10.67
N TRP A 985 -19.82 -38.02 -11.66
CA TRP A 985 -19.60 -39.10 -12.63
C TRP A 985 -18.27 -38.93 -13.36
N ALA A 986 -18.03 -37.72 -13.88
CA ALA A 986 -16.82 -37.38 -14.59
C ALA A 986 -15.57 -37.47 -13.70
N CYS A 987 -15.66 -37.00 -12.46
CA CYS A 987 -14.57 -37.02 -11.47
C CYS A 987 -14.16 -38.45 -11.12
N ARG A 988 -15.15 -39.33 -10.85
CA ARG A 988 -14.93 -40.72 -10.45
C ARG A 988 -14.23 -41.56 -11.51
N GLY A 989 -14.50 -41.31 -12.80
CA GLY A 989 -13.88 -42.06 -13.91
C GLY A 989 -14.02 -43.59 -13.80
N GLY A 990 -15.11 -44.07 -13.16
CA GLY A 990 -15.36 -45.50 -12.91
C GLY A 990 -15.04 -45.99 -11.48
N SER A 991 -14.38 -45.19 -10.65
CA SER A 991 -14.03 -45.53 -9.26
C SER A 991 -15.20 -45.37 -8.28
N ASP A 992 -15.32 -46.28 -7.32
CA ASP A 992 -16.18 -46.18 -6.14
C ASP A 992 -15.45 -45.74 -4.85
N GLU A 993 -14.14 -45.47 -4.95
CA GLU A 993 -13.30 -44.97 -3.87
C GLU A 993 -13.42 -43.44 -3.66
N ASP A 994 -12.62 -42.88 -2.73
CA ASP A 994 -12.58 -41.44 -2.43
C ASP A 994 -12.05 -40.61 -3.62
N PHE A 995 -11.10 -41.17 -4.37
CA PHE A 995 -10.50 -40.60 -5.58
C PHE A 995 -10.55 -41.59 -6.74
N TRP A 996 -10.37 -41.11 -7.97
CA TRP A 996 -10.19 -42.01 -9.13
C TRP A 996 -8.92 -42.88 -9.02
N PHE A 997 -7.97 -42.46 -8.17
CA PHE A 997 -6.68 -43.10 -7.96
C PHE A 997 -6.53 -43.81 -6.60
N GLY A 998 -7.60 -43.94 -5.80
CA GLY A 998 -7.60 -44.70 -4.55
C GLY A 998 -8.35 -44.02 -3.39
N ASN A 999 -8.06 -44.48 -2.17
CA ASN A 999 -8.68 -43.96 -0.94
C ASN A 999 -8.02 -42.67 -0.43
N LEU A 1000 -8.53 -42.12 0.69
CA LEU A 1000 -8.07 -40.88 1.31
C LEU A 1000 -6.56 -40.77 1.56
N ASN A 1001 -5.84 -41.88 1.70
CA ASN A 1001 -4.40 -41.91 1.98
C ASN A 1001 -3.53 -42.12 0.72
N ALA A 1002 -4.14 -42.17 -0.47
CA ALA A 1002 -3.41 -42.31 -1.72
C ALA A 1002 -2.51 -41.09 -1.97
N ASP A 1003 -1.32 -41.35 -2.53
CA ASP A 1003 -0.38 -40.29 -2.94
C ASP A 1003 -0.90 -39.58 -4.19
N PHE A 1004 -1.28 -38.31 -4.02
CA PHE A 1004 -1.81 -37.46 -5.07
C PHE A 1004 -0.75 -36.63 -5.79
N GLY A 1005 0.54 -36.70 -5.43
CA GLY A 1005 1.56 -35.73 -5.90
C GLY A 1005 1.72 -35.68 -7.43
N LYS A 1006 1.41 -36.77 -8.15
CA LYS A 1006 1.36 -36.80 -9.63
C LYS A 1006 -0.05 -36.71 -10.21
N LYS A 1007 -1.07 -36.75 -9.35
CA LYS A 1007 -2.48 -36.90 -9.71
C LYS A 1007 -3.25 -35.58 -9.65
N ASP A 1008 -2.94 -34.72 -8.69
CA ASP A 1008 -3.66 -33.45 -8.51
C ASP A 1008 -2.91 -32.42 -7.65
N ASN A 1009 -3.42 -31.19 -7.58
CA ASN A 1009 -2.87 -30.06 -6.82
C ASN A 1009 -3.70 -29.79 -5.56
N LEU A 1010 -3.21 -30.15 -4.37
CA LEU A 1010 -3.96 -30.08 -3.10
C LEU A 1010 -3.10 -29.51 -1.97
N ALA A 1011 -3.71 -29.17 -0.82
CA ALA A 1011 -2.93 -28.69 0.33
C ALA A 1011 -1.94 -29.74 0.82
N ASP A 1012 -0.65 -29.48 0.59
CA ASP A 1012 0.45 -30.39 0.87
C ASP A 1012 1.64 -29.65 1.52
N VAL A 1013 2.84 -30.25 1.52
CA VAL A 1013 4.03 -29.61 2.11
C VAL A 1013 4.43 -28.30 1.43
N THR A 1014 4.04 -28.06 0.18
CA THR A 1014 4.36 -26.82 -0.54
C THR A 1014 3.71 -25.62 0.13
N THR A 1015 2.55 -25.76 0.78
CA THR A 1015 1.86 -24.67 1.50
C THR A 1015 2.72 -24.04 2.62
N ASN A 1016 3.78 -24.73 3.08
CA ASN A 1016 4.76 -24.12 3.98
C ASN A 1016 5.49 -22.91 3.36
N LYS A 1017 5.56 -22.84 2.01
CA LYS A 1017 6.16 -21.74 1.27
C LYS A 1017 5.34 -20.45 1.33
N PHE A 1018 4.07 -20.51 1.74
CA PHE A 1018 3.30 -19.29 2.05
C PHE A 1018 3.92 -18.53 3.22
N ALA A 1019 4.53 -19.23 4.19
CA ALA A 1019 5.28 -18.59 5.26
C ALA A 1019 6.57 -18.01 4.68
N VAL A 1020 6.71 -16.69 4.73
CA VAL A 1020 7.88 -15.98 4.21
C VAL A 1020 8.57 -15.16 5.31
N SER A 1021 9.77 -14.65 5.05
CA SER A 1021 10.48 -13.78 6.01
C SER A 1021 11.56 -12.95 5.33
N GLY A 1022 11.91 -11.81 5.96
CA GLY A 1022 12.94 -10.89 5.48
C GLY A 1022 12.39 -9.77 4.58
N VAL A 1023 13.26 -8.84 4.19
CA VAL A 1023 12.95 -7.81 3.19
C VAL A 1023 13.04 -8.46 1.80
N ASP A 1024 12.04 -8.24 0.94
CA ASP A 1024 11.84 -9.02 -0.29
C ASP A 1024 11.68 -10.52 0.03
N PRO A 1025 10.56 -10.86 0.70
CA PRO A 1025 10.51 -11.99 1.60
C PRO A 1025 10.59 -13.31 0.84
N GLN A 1026 11.43 -14.20 1.36
CA GLN A 1026 11.66 -15.54 0.82
C GLN A 1026 11.00 -16.59 1.73
N PRO A 1027 10.74 -17.83 1.24
CA PRO A 1027 10.19 -18.89 2.07
C PRO A 1027 10.96 -19.04 3.40
N MET A 1028 10.21 -19.08 4.49
CA MET A 1028 10.76 -19.07 5.84
C MET A 1028 11.55 -20.36 6.10
N SER A 1029 12.76 -20.22 6.65
CA SER A 1029 13.58 -21.39 7.00
C SER A 1029 12.92 -22.19 8.14
N PRO A 1030 12.97 -23.53 8.11
CA PRO A 1030 12.48 -24.38 9.20
C PRO A 1030 13.10 -24.10 10.57
N GLU A 1031 14.32 -23.54 10.59
CA GLU A 1031 15.06 -23.14 11.79
C GLU A 1031 14.57 -21.81 12.39
N SER A 1032 13.73 -21.06 11.67
CA SER A 1032 13.15 -19.82 12.16
C SER A 1032 12.33 -20.05 13.44
N PRO A 1033 12.48 -19.21 14.48
CA PRO A 1033 11.67 -19.30 15.69
C PRO A 1033 10.19 -18.93 15.46
N TRP A 1034 9.83 -18.53 14.25
CA TRP A 1034 8.46 -18.24 13.81
C TRP A 1034 7.85 -19.32 12.92
N TYR A 1035 8.65 -20.29 12.45
CA TYR A 1035 8.22 -21.26 11.44
C TYR A 1035 6.93 -21.99 11.82
N LYS A 1036 6.86 -22.56 13.02
CA LYS A 1036 5.68 -23.27 13.52
C LYS A 1036 4.40 -22.41 13.63
N TYR A 1037 4.55 -21.08 13.73
CA TYR A 1037 3.43 -20.16 13.87
C TYR A 1037 2.87 -19.74 12.51
N TYR A 1038 3.65 -19.79 11.43
CA TYR A 1038 3.23 -19.34 10.09
C TYR A 1038 3.10 -20.50 9.07
N THR A 1039 3.55 -21.70 9.40
CA THR A 1039 3.28 -22.92 8.61
C THR A 1039 2.03 -23.66 9.04
N PHE A 1040 1.07 -22.92 9.60
CA PHE A 1040 -0.07 -23.45 10.34
C PHE A 1040 -1.14 -24.11 9.47
N LEU A 1041 -1.15 -23.85 8.15
CA LEU A 1041 -2.21 -24.34 7.27
C LEU A 1041 -2.33 -25.87 7.32
N PRO A 1042 -3.54 -26.40 7.57
CA PRO A 1042 -3.81 -27.84 7.51
C PRO A 1042 -3.50 -28.42 6.12
N LYS A 1043 -2.74 -29.52 6.05
CA LYS A 1043 -2.20 -30.09 4.80
C LYS A 1043 -1.90 -31.59 4.93
N ALA A 1044 -1.68 -32.26 3.79
CA ALA A 1044 -1.00 -33.55 3.74
C ALA A 1044 0.52 -33.35 3.89
N ALA A 1045 1.07 -33.68 5.05
CA ALA A 1045 2.46 -33.37 5.39
C ALA A 1045 3.51 -34.30 4.74
N ASN A 1046 3.08 -35.33 4.01
CA ASN A 1046 3.91 -36.39 3.45
C ASN A 1046 3.83 -36.47 1.90
N VAL A 1047 3.18 -35.51 1.26
CA VAL A 1047 3.03 -35.42 -0.21
C VAL A 1047 3.59 -34.08 -0.68
N ASP A 1048 4.22 -34.06 -1.85
CA ASP A 1048 4.68 -32.86 -2.57
C ASP A 1048 4.25 -32.97 -4.04
N ASP A 1049 3.30 -32.14 -4.45
CA ASP A 1049 2.78 -32.02 -5.82
C ASP A 1049 3.54 -30.97 -6.66
N GLY A 1050 4.48 -30.27 -6.04
CA GLY A 1050 5.33 -29.26 -6.65
C GLY A 1050 4.64 -27.96 -7.07
N SER A 1051 3.41 -27.67 -6.62
CA SER A 1051 2.65 -26.45 -6.95
C SER A 1051 2.16 -25.73 -5.69
N LEU A 1052 2.59 -24.48 -5.50
CA LEU A 1052 2.11 -23.68 -4.35
C LEU A 1052 0.71 -23.08 -4.58
N VAL A 1053 0.41 -22.72 -5.83
CA VAL A 1053 -0.83 -22.06 -6.25
C VAL A 1053 -1.40 -22.80 -7.45
N GLN A 1054 -2.55 -22.37 -7.97
CA GLN A 1054 -3.14 -22.95 -9.17
C GLN A 1054 -2.20 -22.87 -10.36
N VAL A 1055 -2.21 -23.91 -11.20
CA VAL A 1055 -1.35 -24.06 -12.36
C VAL A 1055 -2.17 -24.39 -13.59
N GLY A 1056 -1.70 -23.92 -14.74
CA GLY A 1056 -2.28 -24.23 -16.05
C GLY A 1056 -1.71 -25.50 -16.67
N GLY A 1057 -2.39 -25.98 -17.72
CA GLY A 1057 -1.93 -27.09 -18.56
C GLY A 1057 -2.02 -28.47 -17.91
N LYS A 1058 -1.46 -29.47 -18.60
CA LYS A 1058 -1.57 -30.90 -18.25
C LYS A 1058 -0.43 -31.37 -17.33
N LYS A 1059 -0.21 -30.67 -16.22
CA LYS A 1059 0.88 -30.98 -15.28
C LYS A 1059 0.70 -32.33 -14.57
N TYR A 1060 -0.54 -32.67 -14.25
CA TYR A 1060 -0.89 -33.89 -13.52
C TYR A 1060 -1.42 -34.98 -14.45
N GLU A 1061 -1.59 -36.20 -13.93
CA GLU A 1061 -2.21 -37.29 -14.68
C GLU A 1061 -3.72 -37.07 -14.87
N ALA A 1062 -4.23 -37.38 -16.06
CA ALA A 1062 -5.66 -37.41 -16.30
C ALA A 1062 -6.31 -38.64 -15.64
N ASN A 1063 -7.55 -38.48 -15.23
CA ASN A 1063 -8.38 -39.61 -14.84
C ASN A 1063 -8.74 -40.50 -16.06
N PRO A 1064 -9.40 -41.66 -15.88
CA PRO A 1064 -9.73 -42.56 -16.98
C PRO A 1064 -10.55 -41.96 -18.13
N PHE A 1065 -11.27 -40.86 -17.91
CA PHE A 1065 -12.01 -40.13 -18.95
C PHE A 1065 -11.18 -39.04 -19.66
N GLY A 1066 -9.90 -38.86 -19.31
CA GLY A 1066 -9.05 -37.84 -19.92
C GLY A 1066 -9.19 -36.45 -19.28
N LEU A 1067 -9.79 -36.35 -18.08
CA LEU A 1067 -9.95 -35.09 -17.36
C LEU A 1067 -8.81 -34.88 -16.37
N TYR A 1068 -8.31 -33.66 -16.30
CA TYR A 1068 -7.26 -33.24 -15.38
C TYR A 1068 -7.84 -32.45 -14.20
N CYS A 1069 -7.13 -32.50 -13.07
CA CYS A 1069 -7.41 -31.70 -11.87
C CYS A 1069 -8.85 -31.82 -11.34
N MET A 1070 -9.48 -33.00 -11.45
CA MET A 1070 -10.86 -33.20 -11.00
C MET A 1070 -11.00 -33.20 -9.47
N HIS A 1071 -9.91 -33.37 -8.72
CA HIS A 1071 -9.93 -33.37 -7.26
C HIS A 1071 -9.32 -32.10 -6.66
N GLY A 1072 -8.48 -31.37 -7.38
CA GLY A 1072 -7.71 -30.24 -6.85
C GLY A 1072 -7.54 -29.09 -7.84
N ASN A 1073 -6.45 -28.34 -7.69
CA ASN A 1073 -6.13 -27.10 -8.39
C ASN A 1073 -7.07 -25.95 -8.01
N VAL A 1074 -8.30 -25.92 -8.50
CA VAL A 1074 -9.36 -25.00 -8.06
C VAL A 1074 -10.69 -25.74 -7.93
N ALA A 1075 -11.49 -25.35 -6.95
CA ALA A 1075 -12.82 -25.94 -6.80
C ALA A 1075 -13.74 -25.40 -7.90
N GLU A 1076 -14.78 -26.14 -8.28
CA GLU A 1076 -15.56 -25.83 -9.48
C GLU A 1076 -17.04 -25.59 -9.21
N TRP A 1077 -17.58 -24.51 -9.78
CA TRP A 1077 -19.01 -24.28 -9.84
C TRP A 1077 -19.74 -25.36 -10.66
N THR A 1078 -20.89 -25.78 -10.16
CA THR A 1078 -21.87 -26.58 -10.91
C THR A 1078 -23.19 -25.81 -11.02
N ARG A 1079 -24.08 -26.21 -11.95
CA ARG A 1079 -25.40 -25.58 -12.08
C ARG A 1079 -26.44 -26.04 -11.05
N SER A 1080 -26.08 -26.96 -10.17
CA SER A 1080 -27.00 -27.55 -9.19
C SER A 1080 -27.18 -26.69 -7.94
N ASP A 1081 -28.40 -26.71 -7.39
CA ASP A 1081 -28.71 -26.13 -6.09
C ASP A 1081 -28.13 -26.99 -4.95
N TYR A 1082 -27.57 -26.34 -3.94
CA TYR A 1082 -27.03 -27.03 -2.76
C TYR A 1082 -28.18 -27.43 -1.84
N VAL A 1083 -28.66 -28.66 -2.01
CA VAL A 1083 -29.76 -29.26 -1.25
C VAL A 1083 -29.32 -30.54 -0.51
N PRO A 1084 -30.00 -30.90 0.60
CA PRO A 1084 -29.71 -32.15 1.33
C PRO A 1084 -29.91 -33.39 0.48
N TYR A 1085 -29.10 -34.43 0.74
CA TYR A 1085 -29.28 -35.75 0.13
C TYR A 1085 -30.46 -36.52 0.76
N PRO A 1086 -31.04 -37.54 0.09
CA PRO A 1086 -30.59 -38.16 -1.17
C PRO A 1086 -30.60 -37.22 -2.36
N TYR A 1087 -29.62 -37.36 -3.25
CA TYR A 1087 -29.51 -36.53 -4.44
C TYR A 1087 -30.78 -36.64 -5.29
N LYS A 1088 -31.23 -35.50 -5.81
CA LYS A 1088 -32.30 -35.42 -6.78
C LYS A 1088 -31.97 -34.36 -7.81
N GLU A 1089 -31.97 -34.76 -9.07
CA GLU A 1089 -31.87 -33.84 -10.18
C GLU A 1089 -33.11 -32.91 -10.22
N ASN A 1090 -32.87 -31.60 -10.37
CA ASN A 1090 -33.89 -30.56 -10.39
C ASN A 1090 -34.83 -30.60 -9.17
N PRO A 1091 -34.35 -30.20 -7.99
CA PRO A 1091 -35.19 -30.16 -6.80
C PRO A 1091 -36.32 -29.15 -6.99
N LYS A 1092 -37.51 -29.42 -6.42
CA LYS A 1092 -38.63 -28.45 -6.39
C LYS A 1092 -38.29 -27.19 -5.59
N LYS A 1093 -37.32 -27.28 -4.68
CA LYS A 1093 -36.89 -26.21 -3.78
C LYS A 1093 -35.60 -25.62 -4.33
N VAL A 1094 -35.65 -24.32 -4.65
CA VAL A 1094 -34.45 -23.53 -4.97
C VAL A 1094 -33.66 -23.30 -3.68
N SER A 1095 -32.34 -23.45 -3.75
CA SER A 1095 -31.44 -23.19 -2.63
C SER A 1095 -30.89 -21.77 -2.70
N GLU A 1096 -30.55 -21.21 -1.54
CA GLU A 1096 -29.80 -19.94 -1.44
C GLU A 1096 -28.34 -20.12 -1.92
N TYR A 1097 -27.84 -21.35 -1.90
CA TYR A 1097 -26.48 -21.70 -2.26
C TYR A 1097 -26.42 -22.59 -3.50
N LYS A 1098 -25.38 -22.40 -4.32
CA LYS A 1098 -25.04 -23.28 -5.44
C LYS A 1098 -23.93 -24.23 -5.04
N VAL A 1099 -23.93 -25.42 -5.64
CA VAL A 1099 -22.95 -26.46 -5.35
C VAL A 1099 -21.62 -26.13 -6.02
N VAL A 1100 -20.56 -26.18 -5.22
CA VAL A 1100 -19.17 -26.26 -5.66
C VAL A 1100 -18.63 -27.66 -5.36
N ARG A 1101 -17.92 -28.25 -6.32
CA ARG A 1101 -17.29 -29.58 -6.24
C ARG A 1101 -15.77 -29.50 -6.33
N GLY A 1102 -15.10 -30.61 -6.01
CA GLY A 1102 -13.64 -30.69 -6.00
C GLY A 1102 -12.98 -29.94 -4.84
N GLY A 1103 -11.66 -29.90 -4.88
CA GLY A 1103 -10.78 -29.21 -3.94
C GLY A 1103 -9.95 -28.13 -4.62
N SER A 1104 -8.95 -27.61 -3.93
CA SER A 1104 -8.02 -26.61 -4.47
C SER A 1104 -6.63 -26.80 -3.87
N TYR A 1105 -5.64 -26.06 -4.39
CA TYR A 1105 -4.25 -26.05 -3.91
C TYR A 1105 -4.09 -25.75 -2.41
N ILE A 1106 -5.12 -25.22 -1.74
CA ILE A 1106 -5.13 -24.90 -0.30
C ILE A 1106 -6.10 -25.76 0.51
N GLU A 1107 -6.74 -26.77 -0.09
CA GLU A 1107 -7.67 -27.66 0.59
C GLU A 1107 -7.12 -29.08 0.75
N ARG A 1108 -7.36 -29.66 1.93
CA ARG A 1108 -6.90 -31.00 2.30
C ARG A 1108 -7.61 -32.09 1.50
N PRO A 1109 -6.97 -33.25 1.28
CA PRO A 1109 -7.56 -34.39 0.56
C PRO A 1109 -8.99 -34.75 1.01
N LYS A 1110 -9.28 -34.68 2.31
CA LYS A 1110 -10.60 -34.96 2.88
C LYS A 1110 -11.73 -34.08 2.31
N TYR A 1111 -11.42 -32.85 1.89
CA TYR A 1111 -12.39 -31.91 1.32
C TYR A 1111 -12.32 -31.81 -0.21
N SER A 1112 -11.62 -32.78 -0.82
CA SER A 1112 -11.28 -32.81 -2.25
C SER A 1112 -11.68 -34.14 -2.92
N THR A 1113 -12.35 -35.03 -2.18
CA THR A 1113 -12.84 -36.34 -2.69
C THR A 1113 -13.91 -36.15 -3.77
N ALA A 1114 -14.18 -37.22 -4.53
CA ALA A 1114 -15.19 -37.20 -5.59
C ALA A 1114 -16.59 -36.77 -5.11
N TYR A 1115 -16.94 -37.08 -3.86
CA TYR A 1115 -18.24 -36.78 -3.25
C TYR A 1115 -18.23 -35.50 -2.39
N SER A 1116 -17.08 -34.85 -2.21
CA SER A 1116 -16.96 -33.61 -1.43
C SER A 1116 -17.72 -32.49 -2.13
N ARG A 1117 -18.48 -31.72 -1.34
CA ARG A 1117 -19.35 -30.65 -1.83
C ARG A 1117 -19.41 -29.46 -0.86
N LYS A 1118 -19.52 -28.26 -1.43
CA LYS A 1118 -19.54 -26.96 -0.74
C LYS A 1118 -20.71 -26.13 -1.27
N GLY A 1119 -21.21 -25.21 -0.45
CA GLY A 1119 -22.31 -24.31 -0.81
C GLY A 1119 -21.90 -22.85 -0.64
N PHE A 1120 -22.05 -22.07 -1.72
CA PHE A 1120 -21.74 -20.64 -1.73
C PHE A 1120 -22.85 -19.86 -2.44
N TYR A 1121 -22.98 -18.56 -2.16
CA TYR A 1121 -23.99 -17.72 -2.79
C TYR A 1121 -23.72 -17.60 -4.30
N PRO A 1122 -24.75 -17.52 -5.15
CA PRO A 1122 -24.57 -17.48 -6.60
C PRO A 1122 -23.83 -16.23 -7.11
N TYR A 1123 -23.81 -15.15 -6.31
CA TYR A 1123 -23.12 -13.89 -6.61
C TYR A 1123 -21.77 -13.74 -5.86
N GLN A 1124 -21.33 -14.75 -5.10
CA GLN A 1124 -20.10 -14.68 -4.33
C GLN A 1124 -18.89 -15.05 -5.21
N CYS A 1125 -17.91 -14.16 -5.29
CA CYS A 1125 -16.61 -14.43 -5.93
C CYS A 1125 -15.66 -15.08 -4.92
N VAL A 1126 -15.57 -16.41 -4.92
CA VAL A 1126 -14.74 -17.14 -3.95
C VAL A 1126 -13.30 -17.23 -4.43
N PHE A 1127 -12.35 -16.97 -3.52
CA PHE A 1127 -10.92 -16.80 -3.83
C PHE A 1127 -10.25 -18.01 -4.49
N ASN A 1128 -10.76 -19.23 -4.31
CA ASN A 1128 -10.19 -20.48 -4.83
C ASN A 1128 -11.19 -21.31 -5.65
N VAL A 1129 -12.26 -20.68 -6.13
CA VAL A 1129 -13.29 -21.34 -6.96
C VAL A 1129 -13.23 -20.80 -8.38
N GLY A 1130 -13.05 -21.71 -9.34
CA GLY A 1130 -13.20 -21.50 -10.76
C GLY A 1130 -14.37 -22.31 -11.30
N PHE A 1131 -14.27 -22.74 -12.56
CA PHE A 1131 -15.26 -23.61 -13.19
C PHE A 1131 -14.70 -24.28 -14.43
N ARG A 1132 -15.37 -25.35 -14.85
CA ARG A 1132 -15.25 -25.88 -16.21
C ARG A 1132 -16.61 -25.95 -16.89
N VAL A 1133 -16.59 -26.07 -18.20
CA VAL A 1133 -17.80 -26.09 -19.03
C VAL A 1133 -18.01 -27.44 -19.68
N ILE A 1134 -19.27 -27.76 -19.96
CA ILE A 1134 -19.69 -28.91 -20.75
C ILE A 1134 -20.43 -28.46 -22.00
N ILE A 1135 -20.48 -29.31 -23.03
CA ILE A 1135 -21.38 -29.18 -24.18
C ILE A 1135 -22.38 -30.34 -24.10
N GLU A 1136 -23.66 -30.02 -24.02
CA GLU A 1136 -24.73 -31.02 -24.02
C GLU A 1136 -25.20 -31.34 -25.45
N ASP A 1137 -25.56 -32.60 -25.67
CA ASP A 1137 -26.09 -33.14 -26.94
C ASP A 1137 -27.59 -32.93 -27.15
#